data_AF-A0A0G1U4F1-F1
#
_entry.id   AF-A0A0G1U4F1-F1
#
_cell.length_a   1.000
_cell.length_b   1.000
_cell.length_c   1.000
_cell.angle_alpha   90.00
_cell.angle_beta   90.00
_cell.angle_gamma   90.00
#
_symmetry.space_group_name_H-M   'P 1'
#
loop_
_entity.id
_entity.type
_entity.pdbx_description
1 polymer ?
#
loop_
_entity_poly.entity_id
_entity_poly.type
_entity_poly.pdbx_seq_one_letter_code
_entity_poly.pdbx_strand_id
1 'polypeptide(L)'
;VKKLAVYKRKATLSVKELALSKKFYLTSVMTSLTKAIYLSLDVMLAKHFLSPVLAGAYSYLSLAGKMVFLLSSIFSQFLIPYASRDLGSGKSPKTSFRKLFLMISLVNAGAFLVFGLFGFVTAPLLWGSQAELIVRYLPAYTLAMALFSTSSSLITFEQVRGRHLFPVFGFILALLMGVGMYLEHHSIGEIVLVVSITSVISLVGILLLTKFYSFAVDLFHAFIDFIGLFRRIPRTPPLPNGKLRILIFNWRDLRHKWAGGAEVYLHELARRFVEDGNEVTIFSGNDGKSARFETYEGVKLVRRGGFYLVYFWAFVYYFFRLRGRYDVVLDSENGLPFFTPLYVKEPVFLLIHHVHQEVFRKSLPPPFSWLASLLERRVMPFVYRRTQVITVSPSSKADILLHKLTRVTPHIVYNGVDLKKCVPGKKALRPTVLYLGRLTAVKSVQVLLHATLEVLAHIPRVQVLIAGDGPARKSLVRLTKNLHLEKVVQFVGHVDEKEKIKLLSSAWVFVNPSLIEGWGITTIEANACGTPVIASNVAGLRDAVKNPHSGLLVPYGQPKEFGASITLLLKNHKMRAQMSKYSLAWAKKFDWDQSAQKAINILRAGLPRKYKWIKSSRSPGYPNLLLGQAKYKGNRIFVKSWLKPPKSALNEVRAYRLLSSSLKGRVKLPKLLFVDRSKSRLDIGLEYVEGKTLGNFPLAQQLSVYREVISALSSLPAMGTGIFARPALYLILSFPYLVFKALLVGQVDWRIIMQTSRLFLGNAHTLLFTKTRFVHRDLGLDNIMVTNNCIYLLDFQYAAKSLPEYELAGIWRSLSRDGRLSSSFLQEVKNEYCVNKLSLTRFKLMSIYYAVLGLTDSRHTEGRLNDFQDVIWQANHI
;
A
#
# COMPACT_ATOMS: atom_id res chain seq x y z
N VAL A 1 -37.04 -38.09 10.55
CA VAL A 1 -37.15 -36.77 9.87
C VAL A 1 -36.44 -35.62 10.61
N LYS A 2 -36.68 -35.35 11.92
CA LYS A 2 -35.98 -34.25 12.66
C LYS A 2 -34.45 -34.40 12.78
N LYS A 3 -33.91 -35.62 12.88
CA LYS A 3 -32.44 -35.88 12.82
C LYS A 3 -31.85 -35.66 11.42
N LEU A 4 -32.63 -35.91 10.36
CA LEU A 4 -32.25 -35.64 8.96
C LEU A 4 -32.26 -34.13 8.65
N ALA A 5 -33.13 -33.35 9.29
CA ALA A 5 -33.15 -31.89 9.15
C ALA A 5 -31.92 -31.19 9.78
N VAL A 6 -31.38 -31.75 10.87
CA VAL A 6 -30.12 -31.27 11.48
C VAL A 6 -28.91 -31.56 10.58
N TYR A 7 -28.93 -32.67 9.84
CA TYR A 7 -27.90 -32.98 8.84
C TYR A 7 -28.02 -32.12 7.58
N LYS A 8 -29.24 -31.87 7.07
CA LYS A 8 -29.46 -30.97 5.92
C LYS A 8 -29.05 -29.52 6.17
N ARG A 9 -29.17 -29.00 7.41
CA ARG A 9 -28.67 -27.66 7.77
C ARG A 9 -27.15 -27.55 7.89
N LYS A 10 -26.42 -28.66 8.05
CA LYS A 10 -24.93 -28.69 8.02
C LYS A 10 -24.37 -29.01 6.63
N ALA A 11 -25.20 -29.46 5.69
CA ALA A 11 -24.80 -29.90 4.35
C ALA A 11 -25.03 -28.84 3.26
N THR A 12 -25.05 -27.56 3.61
CA THR A 12 -24.86 -26.45 2.66
C THR A 12 -23.48 -25.84 2.86
N LEU A 13 -22.46 -26.70 2.92
CA LEU A 13 -21.10 -26.27 2.64
C LEU A 13 -21.07 -25.92 1.15
N SER A 14 -20.76 -24.66 0.84
CA SER A 14 -20.64 -24.23 -0.55
C SER A 14 -19.63 -25.11 -1.28
N VAL A 15 -19.80 -25.35 -2.58
CA VAL A 15 -18.82 -26.10 -3.40
C VAL A 15 -17.39 -25.51 -3.28
N LYS A 16 -17.28 -24.23 -2.91
CA LYS A 16 -16.01 -23.55 -2.55
C LYS A 16 -15.36 -24.04 -1.25
N GLU A 17 -16.14 -24.52 -0.28
CA GLU A 17 -15.63 -25.06 0.99
C GLU A 17 -15.23 -26.54 0.88
N LEU A 18 -15.73 -27.26 -0.13
CA LEU A 18 -15.35 -28.65 -0.45
C LEU A 18 -14.19 -28.75 -1.44
N ALA A 19 -13.85 -27.68 -2.16
CA ALA A 19 -12.73 -27.66 -3.08
C ALA A 19 -11.39 -27.67 -2.32
N LEU A 20 -10.59 -28.73 -2.49
CA LEU A 20 -9.20 -28.75 -2.03
C LEU A 20 -8.47 -27.51 -2.57
N SER A 21 -7.81 -26.77 -1.69
CA SER A 21 -7.15 -25.52 -2.09
C SER A 21 -6.11 -25.78 -3.20
N LYS A 22 -5.94 -24.85 -4.14
CA LYS A 22 -4.85 -24.90 -5.15
C LYS A 22 -3.48 -25.16 -4.51
N LYS A 23 -3.27 -24.66 -3.29
CA LYS A 23 -2.05 -24.89 -2.50
C LYS A 23 -1.88 -26.35 -2.11
N PHE A 24 -2.96 -27.03 -1.72
CA PHE A 24 -2.93 -28.45 -1.40
C PHE A 24 -2.50 -29.28 -2.61
N TYR A 25 -3.13 -29.06 -3.77
CA TYR A 25 -2.76 -29.77 -4.99
C TYR A 25 -1.28 -29.55 -5.37
N LEU A 26 -0.84 -28.29 -5.42
CA LEU A 26 0.56 -27.95 -5.74
C LEU A 26 1.53 -28.64 -4.78
N THR A 27 1.25 -28.57 -3.48
CA THR A 27 2.11 -29.23 -2.48
C THR A 27 2.07 -30.75 -2.55
N SER A 28 0.99 -31.36 -3.02
CA SER A 28 0.92 -32.82 -3.22
C SER A 28 1.79 -33.24 -4.40
N VAL A 29 1.78 -32.46 -5.48
CA VAL A 29 2.71 -32.68 -6.61
C VAL A 29 4.15 -32.59 -6.13
N MET A 30 4.50 -31.58 -5.32
CA MET A 30 5.84 -31.46 -4.74
C MET A 30 6.21 -32.68 -3.88
N THR A 31 5.33 -33.13 -2.99
CA THR A 31 5.57 -34.34 -2.17
C THR A 31 5.79 -35.58 -3.04
N SER A 32 5.03 -35.75 -4.13
CA SER A 32 5.22 -36.87 -5.07
C SER A 32 6.54 -36.77 -5.82
N LEU A 33 6.92 -35.58 -6.29
CA LEU A 33 8.20 -35.35 -6.94
C LEU A 33 9.38 -35.58 -5.99
N THR A 34 9.28 -35.15 -4.73
CA THR A 34 10.28 -35.45 -3.68
C THR A 34 10.53 -36.96 -3.58
N LYS A 35 9.47 -37.78 -3.55
CA LYS A 35 9.59 -39.25 -3.52
C LYS A 35 10.23 -39.79 -4.80
N ALA A 36 9.82 -39.28 -5.97
CA ALA A 36 10.39 -39.70 -7.25
C ALA A 36 11.89 -39.38 -7.36
N ILE A 37 12.31 -38.20 -6.90
CA ILE A 37 13.73 -37.80 -6.87
C ILE A 37 14.54 -38.77 -6.01
N TYR A 38 14.10 -39.02 -4.77
CA TYR A 38 14.81 -39.93 -3.85
C TYR A 38 14.84 -41.39 -4.30
N LEU A 39 13.83 -41.85 -5.05
CA LEU A 39 13.71 -43.25 -5.45
C LEU A 39 14.19 -43.52 -6.89
N SER A 40 14.46 -42.51 -7.70
CA SER A 40 14.74 -42.71 -9.13
C SER A 40 15.83 -41.82 -9.68
N LEU A 41 15.96 -40.57 -9.22
CA LEU A 41 17.02 -39.69 -9.72
C LEU A 41 18.40 -40.20 -9.31
N ASP A 42 18.50 -40.77 -8.12
CA ASP A 42 19.72 -41.39 -7.59
C ASP A 42 20.27 -42.48 -8.53
N VAL A 43 19.41 -43.37 -9.02
CA VAL A 43 19.76 -44.44 -9.96
C VAL A 43 20.13 -43.87 -11.33
N MET A 44 19.41 -42.86 -11.81
CA MET A 44 19.70 -42.23 -13.10
C MET A 44 21.08 -41.56 -13.08
N LEU A 45 21.40 -40.81 -12.03
CA LEU A 45 22.69 -40.15 -11.86
C LEU A 45 23.81 -41.19 -11.66
N ALA A 46 23.59 -42.21 -10.85
CA ALA A 46 24.57 -43.29 -10.66
C ALA A 46 24.89 -44.01 -11.98
N LYS A 47 23.88 -44.28 -12.83
CA LYS A 47 24.10 -44.87 -14.17
C LYS A 47 24.85 -43.94 -15.13
N HIS A 48 24.69 -42.62 -14.96
CA HIS A 48 25.36 -41.64 -15.81
C HIS A 48 26.83 -41.44 -15.41
N PHE A 49 27.12 -41.45 -14.11
CA PHE A 49 28.43 -41.11 -13.57
C PHE A 49 29.35 -42.30 -13.27
N LEU A 50 28.79 -43.45 -12.88
CA LEU A 50 29.58 -44.63 -12.51
C LEU A 50 29.87 -45.52 -13.72
N SER A 51 30.93 -46.31 -13.63
CA SER A 51 31.20 -47.38 -14.60
C SER A 51 30.05 -48.40 -14.63
N PRO A 52 29.85 -49.15 -15.74
CA PRO A 52 28.74 -50.10 -15.86
C PRO A 52 28.64 -51.10 -14.71
N VAL A 53 29.77 -51.59 -14.20
CA VAL A 53 29.84 -52.54 -13.07
C VAL A 53 29.39 -51.87 -11.77
N LEU A 54 29.88 -50.67 -11.47
CA LEU A 54 29.50 -49.91 -10.27
C LEU A 54 28.05 -49.42 -10.34
N ALA A 55 27.55 -49.06 -11.51
CA ALA A 55 26.15 -48.70 -11.74
C ALA A 55 25.20 -49.91 -11.57
N GLY A 56 25.66 -51.10 -11.99
CA GLY A 56 25.00 -52.38 -11.73
C GLY A 56 24.91 -52.67 -10.23
N ALA A 57 26.03 -52.60 -9.52
CA ALA A 57 26.07 -52.74 -8.06
C ALA A 57 25.15 -51.71 -7.37
N TYR A 58 25.22 -50.43 -7.75
CA TYR A 58 24.36 -49.39 -7.19
C TYR A 58 22.86 -49.67 -7.42
N SER A 59 22.48 -50.30 -8.54
CA SER A 59 21.09 -50.67 -8.81
C SER A 59 20.54 -51.67 -7.78
N TYR A 60 21.34 -52.64 -7.33
CA TYR A 60 20.97 -53.54 -6.23
C TYR A 60 20.88 -52.80 -4.89
N LEU A 61 21.81 -51.87 -4.63
CA LEU A 61 21.77 -51.04 -3.42
C LEU A 61 20.50 -50.17 -3.36
N SER A 62 20.15 -49.51 -4.48
CA SER A 62 18.92 -48.72 -4.61
C SER A 62 17.67 -49.60 -4.49
N LEU A 63 17.70 -50.84 -4.98
CA LEU A 63 16.60 -51.80 -4.81
C LEU A 63 16.37 -52.15 -3.34
N ALA A 64 17.43 -52.42 -2.56
CA ALA A 64 17.33 -52.63 -1.12
C ALA A 64 16.72 -51.40 -0.41
N GLY A 65 17.16 -50.19 -0.78
CA GLY A 65 16.58 -48.94 -0.27
C GLY A 65 15.10 -48.76 -0.61
N LYS A 66 14.69 -49.13 -1.83
CA LYS A 66 13.27 -49.12 -2.26
C LYS A 66 12.43 -50.11 -1.48
N MET A 67 12.96 -51.29 -1.15
CA MET A 67 12.27 -52.27 -0.30
C MET A 67 11.99 -51.69 1.09
N VAL A 68 13.00 -51.05 1.70
CA VAL A 68 12.85 -50.37 3.00
C VAL A 68 11.77 -49.27 2.92
N PHE A 69 11.81 -48.42 1.88
CA PHE A 69 10.81 -47.38 1.69
C PHE A 69 9.39 -47.95 1.48
N LEU A 70 9.26 -48.99 0.64
CA LEU A 70 7.99 -49.60 0.28
C LEU A 70 7.30 -50.22 1.50
N LEU A 71 8.02 -51.01 2.30
CA LEU A 71 7.50 -51.64 3.51
C LEU A 71 6.93 -50.59 4.47
N SER A 72 7.64 -49.49 4.65
CA SER A 72 7.22 -48.40 5.51
C SER A 72 6.07 -47.58 4.93
N SER A 73 5.93 -47.56 3.60
CA SER A 73 4.86 -46.85 2.92
C SER A 73 3.47 -47.48 3.14
N ILE A 74 3.41 -48.78 3.48
CA ILE A 74 2.16 -49.52 3.73
C ILE A 74 1.26 -48.77 4.72
N PHE A 75 1.80 -48.34 5.85
CA PHE A 75 1.05 -47.62 6.87
C PHE A 75 0.89 -46.13 6.56
N SER A 76 1.82 -45.55 5.77
CA SER A 76 1.79 -44.14 5.40
C SER A 76 0.57 -43.77 4.55
N GLN A 77 0.05 -44.70 3.75
CA GLN A 77 -1.12 -44.47 2.89
C GLN A 77 -2.40 -44.19 3.69
N PHE A 78 -2.49 -44.70 4.93
CA PHE A 78 -3.62 -44.45 5.82
C PHE A 78 -3.57 -43.08 6.53
N LEU A 79 -2.44 -42.36 6.48
CA LEU A 79 -2.30 -41.05 7.14
C LEU A 79 -3.33 -40.04 6.64
N ILE A 80 -3.50 -39.93 5.31
CA ILE A 80 -4.40 -38.95 4.71
C ILE A 80 -5.87 -39.26 5.07
N PRO A 81 -6.40 -40.49 4.86
CA PRO A 81 -7.77 -40.81 5.22
C PRO A 81 -8.09 -40.60 6.71
N TYR A 82 -7.23 -41.09 7.62
CA TYR A 82 -7.47 -40.99 9.06
C TYR A 82 -7.38 -39.55 9.57
N ALA A 83 -6.34 -38.81 9.16
CA ALA A 83 -6.20 -37.41 9.56
C ALA A 83 -7.34 -36.55 8.99
N SER A 84 -7.77 -36.80 7.74
CA SER A 84 -8.89 -36.08 7.13
C SER A 84 -10.22 -36.39 7.84
N ARG A 85 -10.47 -37.65 8.21
CA ARG A 85 -11.66 -38.05 8.98
C ARG A 85 -11.71 -37.34 10.33
N ASP A 86 -10.60 -37.32 11.06
CA ASP A 86 -10.54 -36.68 12.38
C ASP A 86 -10.77 -35.16 12.26
N LEU A 87 -10.12 -34.49 11.30
CA LEU A 87 -10.33 -33.07 11.01
C LEU A 87 -11.78 -32.77 10.62
N GLY A 88 -12.39 -33.58 9.76
CA GLY A 88 -13.79 -33.45 9.35
C GLY A 88 -14.79 -33.62 10.52
N SER A 89 -14.42 -34.42 11.52
CA SER A 89 -15.21 -34.59 12.75
C SER A 89 -14.95 -33.52 13.82
N GLY A 90 -14.05 -32.56 13.56
CA GLY A 90 -13.62 -31.53 14.51
C GLY A 90 -12.71 -32.06 15.63
N LYS A 91 -12.19 -33.29 15.51
CA LYS A 91 -11.24 -33.90 16.44
C LYS A 91 -9.80 -33.56 16.04
N SER A 92 -8.90 -33.63 17.02
CA SER A 92 -7.46 -33.48 16.77
C SER A 92 -6.90 -34.76 16.13
N PRO A 93 -6.28 -34.68 14.93
CA PRO A 93 -5.73 -35.86 14.26
C PRO A 93 -4.45 -36.40 14.93
N LYS A 94 -3.94 -35.71 15.96
CA LYS A 94 -2.68 -36.09 16.64
C LYS A 94 -2.70 -37.49 17.23
N THR A 95 -3.83 -37.94 17.77
CA THR A 95 -3.93 -39.25 18.42
C THR A 95 -3.84 -40.38 17.39
N SER A 96 -4.61 -40.28 16.30
CA SER A 96 -4.56 -41.24 15.19
C SER A 96 -3.19 -41.23 14.52
N PHE A 97 -2.60 -40.04 14.34
CA PHE A 97 -1.24 -39.90 13.82
C PHE A 97 -0.20 -40.61 14.68
N ARG A 98 -0.21 -40.43 16.02
CA ARG A 98 0.75 -41.10 16.91
C ARG A 98 0.73 -42.62 16.76
N LYS A 99 -0.45 -43.22 16.62
CA LYS A 99 -0.60 -44.67 16.40
C LYS A 99 -0.02 -45.11 15.06
N LEU A 100 -0.40 -44.44 13.98
CA LEU A 100 0.12 -44.75 12.63
C LEU A 100 1.63 -44.51 12.53
N PHE A 101 2.12 -43.41 13.10
CA PHE A 101 3.53 -43.07 13.11
C PHE A 101 4.38 -44.06 13.92
N LEU A 102 3.85 -44.58 15.04
CA LEU A 102 4.52 -45.65 15.79
C LEU A 102 4.67 -46.92 14.93
N MET A 103 3.62 -47.32 14.21
CA MET A 103 3.68 -48.48 13.30
C MET A 103 4.69 -48.25 12.17
N ILE A 104 4.69 -47.06 11.55
CA ILE A 104 5.65 -46.68 10.52
C ILE A 104 7.09 -46.77 11.06
N SER A 105 7.33 -46.26 12.27
CA SER A 105 8.66 -46.30 12.90
C SER A 105 9.12 -47.72 13.22
N LEU A 106 8.23 -48.59 13.71
CA LEU A 106 8.53 -50.00 13.97
C LEU A 106 8.87 -50.76 12.68
N VAL A 107 8.10 -50.54 11.61
CA VAL A 107 8.35 -51.16 10.30
C VAL A 107 9.65 -50.64 9.68
N ASN A 108 9.92 -49.32 9.77
CA ASN A 108 11.18 -48.74 9.34
C ASN A 108 12.37 -49.36 10.08
N ALA A 109 12.27 -49.53 11.40
CA ALA A 109 13.31 -50.15 12.21
C ALA A 109 13.52 -51.62 11.80
N GLY A 110 12.43 -52.40 11.66
CA GLY A 110 12.51 -53.79 11.22
C GLY A 110 13.13 -53.93 9.82
N ALA A 111 12.70 -53.11 8.86
CA ALA A 111 13.26 -53.12 7.50
C ALA A 111 14.74 -52.73 7.47
N PHE A 112 15.15 -51.74 8.28
CA PHE A 112 16.55 -51.39 8.45
C PHE A 112 17.37 -52.52 9.06
N LEU A 113 16.84 -53.24 10.06
CA LEU A 113 17.52 -54.41 10.62
C LEU A 113 17.74 -55.49 9.56
N VAL A 114 16.69 -55.85 8.81
CA VAL A 114 16.71 -56.95 7.83
C VAL A 114 17.61 -56.64 6.63
N PHE A 115 17.43 -55.47 5.99
CA PHE A 115 18.14 -55.13 4.76
C PHE A 115 19.43 -54.35 4.98
N GLY A 116 19.59 -53.73 6.16
CA GLY A 116 20.76 -52.95 6.54
C GLY A 116 21.74 -53.74 7.38
N LEU A 117 21.45 -53.92 8.66
CA LEU A 117 22.38 -54.58 9.60
C LEU A 117 22.61 -56.05 9.27
N PHE A 118 21.56 -56.78 8.92
CA PHE A 118 21.63 -58.17 8.45
C PHE A 118 21.72 -58.25 6.91
N GLY A 119 22.03 -57.14 6.25
CA GLY A 119 22.20 -57.05 4.79
C GLY A 119 23.24 -58.01 4.23
N PHE A 120 24.28 -58.34 5.01
CA PHE A 120 25.30 -59.30 4.62
C PHE A 120 24.77 -60.74 4.46
N VAL A 121 23.64 -61.08 5.09
CA VAL A 121 22.96 -62.37 4.91
C VAL A 121 21.85 -62.24 3.87
N THR A 122 21.04 -61.18 3.99
CA THR A 122 19.83 -61.04 3.18
C THR A 122 20.12 -60.66 1.73
N ALA A 123 21.16 -59.85 1.47
CA ALA A 123 21.47 -59.41 0.11
C ALA A 123 22.03 -60.55 -0.78
N PRO A 124 23.00 -61.39 -0.33
CA PRO A 124 23.44 -62.54 -1.10
C PRO A 124 22.32 -63.58 -1.31
N LEU A 125 21.43 -63.76 -0.33
CA LEU A 125 20.28 -64.65 -0.46
C LEU A 125 19.31 -64.17 -1.56
N LEU A 126 19.10 -62.86 -1.69
CA LEU A 126 18.16 -62.29 -2.65
C LEU A 126 18.74 -62.09 -4.06
N TRP A 127 20.04 -61.78 -4.16
CA TRP A 127 20.66 -61.33 -5.41
C TRP A 127 21.96 -62.08 -5.78
N GLY A 128 22.33 -63.13 -5.02
CA GLY A 128 23.52 -63.94 -5.27
C GLY A 128 24.83 -63.21 -4.94
N SER A 129 25.96 -63.78 -5.39
CA SER A 129 27.32 -63.26 -5.11
C SER A 129 27.57 -61.84 -5.61
N GLN A 130 26.79 -61.37 -6.60
CA GLN A 130 26.86 -59.99 -7.09
C GLN A 130 26.52 -58.94 -6.01
N ALA A 131 25.80 -59.35 -4.95
CA ALA A 131 25.47 -58.49 -3.82
C ALA A 131 26.68 -58.18 -2.92
N GLU A 132 27.77 -58.94 -2.98
CA GLU A 132 28.94 -58.74 -2.12
C GLU A 132 29.54 -57.34 -2.28
N LEU A 133 29.50 -56.80 -3.50
CA LEU A 133 29.98 -55.46 -3.84
C LEU A 133 29.23 -54.33 -3.10
N ILE A 134 28.01 -54.59 -2.62
CA ILE A 134 27.17 -53.60 -1.95
C ILE A 134 27.03 -53.79 -0.44
N VAL A 135 27.43 -54.94 0.10
CA VAL A 135 27.19 -55.31 1.52
C VAL A 135 27.69 -54.23 2.47
N ARG A 136 28.89 -53.69 2.23
CA ARG A 136 29.49 -52.64 3.07
C ARG A 136 28.70 -51.32 3.11
N TYR A 137 27.86 -51.07 2.11
CA TYR A 137 27.07 -49.84 1.98
C TYR A 137 25.63 -49.99 2.48
N LEU A 138 25.14 -51.23 2.62
CA LEU A 138 23.77 -51.51 3.01
C LEU A 138 23.35 -50.83 4.34
N PRO A 139 24.15 -50.87 5.43
CA PRO A 139 23.74 -50.23 6.68
C PRO A 139 23.49 -48.73 6.55
N ALA A 140 24.44 -47.99 5.97
CA ALA A 140 24.32 -46.53 5.83
C ALA A 140 23.17 -46.17 4.88
N TYR A 141 23.07 -46.83 3.73
CA TYR A 141 22.09 -46.52 2.71
C TYR A 141 20.65 -46.84 3.15
N THR A 142 20.43 -48.02 3.74
CA THR A 142 19.09 -48.41 4.22
C THR A 142 18.64 -47.59 5.42
N LEU A 143 19.57 -47.19 6.31
CA LEU A 143 19.27 -46.22 7.37
C LEU A 143 18.83 -44.88 6.77
N ALA A 144 19.56 -44.37 5.78
CA ALA A 144 19.19 -43.15 5.08
C ALA A 144 17.76 -43.22 4.50
N MET A 145 17.42 -44.34 3.85
CA MET A 145 16.09 -44.57 3.29
C MET A 145 14.99 -44.68 4.36
N ALA A 146 15.28 -45.28 5.52
CA ALA A 146 14.36 -45.32 6.65
C ALA A 146 14.12 -43.91 7.25
N LEU A 147 15.18 -43.09 7.38
CA LEU A 147 15.09 -41.70 7.84
C LEU A 147 14.30 -40.84 6.84
N PHE A 148 14.56 -41.00 5.55
CA PHE A 148 13.81 -40.34 4.48
C PHE A 148 12.33 -40.73 4.53
N SER A 149 12.00 -42.02 4.61
CA SER A 149 10.63 -42.54 4.75
C SER A 149 9.89 -41.92 5.95
N THR A 150 10.58 -41.83 7.10
CA THR A 150 10.05 -41.18 8.30
C THR A 150 9.79 -39.69 8.07
N SER A 151 10.73 -38.97 7.46
CA SER A 151 10.58 -37.55 7.12
C SER A 151 9.43 -37.31 6.14
N SER A 152 9.26 -38.16 5.12
CA SER A 152 8.21 -38.07 4.11
C SER A 152 6.81 -38.30 4.71
N SER A 153 6.71 -39.23 5.67
CA SER A 153 5.48 -39.47 6.43
C SER A 153 5.09 -38.27 7.28
N LEU A 154 6.06 -37.62 7.94
CA LEU A 154 5.84 -36.37 8.69
C LEU A 154 5.40 -35.22 7.78
N ILE A 155 6.05 -35.05 6.62
CA ILE A 155 5.67 -34.06 5.59
C ILE A 155 4.22 -34.26 5.16
N THR A 156 3.84 -35.50 4.85
CA THR A 156 2.48 -35.84 4.40
C THR A 156 1.45 -35.53 5.48
N PHE A 157 1.73 -35.87 6.74
CA PHE A 157 0.83 -35.56 7.86
C PHE A 157 0.63 -34.05 8.05
N GLU A 158 1.71 -33.27 8.03
CA GLU A 158 1.63 -31.82 8.22
C GLU A 158 0.97 -31.13 7.02
N GLN A 159 1.13 -31.66 5.81
CA GLN A 159 0.42 -31.20 4.62
C GLN A 159 -1.11 -31.33 4.77
N VAL A 160 -1.60 -32.47 5.28
CA VAL A 160 -3.05 -32.69 5.55
C VAL A 160 -3.59 -31.69 6.57
N ARG A 161 -2.74 -31.24 7.50
CA ARG A 161 -3.07 -30.18 8.47
C ARG A 161 -3.03 -28.76 7.89
N GLY A 162 -2.83 -28.62 6.57
CA GLY A 162 -2.73 -27.34 5.87
C GLY A 162 -1.38 -26.64 6.02
N ARG A 163 -0.33 -27.35 6.46
CA ARG A 163 1.00 -26.78 6.63
C ARG A 163 1.88 -26.99 5.40
N HIS A 164 1.64 -26.17 4.38
CA HIS A 164 2.22 -26.31 3.05
C HIS A 164 3.74 -26.06 2.95
N LEU A 165 4.39 -25.47 3.96
CA LEU A 165 5.85 -25.29 3.93
C LEU A 165 6.63 -26.61 4.07
N PHE A 166 6.02 -27.66 4.64
CA PHE A 166 6.67 -28.96 4.81
C PHE A 166 6.99 -29.63 3.46
N PRO A 167 6.02 -29.78 2.53
CA PRO A 167 6.30 -30.27 1.18
C PRO A 167 7.33 -29.43 0.41
N VAL A 168 7.28 -28.10 0.55
CA VAL A 168 8.24 -27.20 -0.11
C VAL A 168 9.66 -27.45 0.40
N PHE A 169 9.82 -27.55 1.72
CA PHE A 169 11.12 -27.83 2.34
C PHE A 169 11.66 -29.21 1.92
N GLY A 170 10.82 -30.25 1.96
CA GLY A 170 11.22 -31.59 1.52
C GLY A 170 11.62 -31.64 0.04
N PHE A 171 10.91 -30.91 -0.83
CA PHE A 171 11.26 -30.80 -2.25
C PHE A 171 12.60 -30.09 -2.48
N ILE A 172 12.88 -29.00 -1.77
CA ILE A 172 14.18 -28.30 -1.84
C ILE A 172 15.32 -29.23 -1.41
N LEU A 173 15.14 -30.00 -0.33
CA LEU A 173 16.15 -30.95 0.11
C LEU A 173 16.39 -32.10 -0.90
N ALA A 174 15.34 -32.58 -1.56
CA ALA A 174 15.48 -33.57 -2.63
C ALA A 174 16.27 -33.02 -3.83
N LEU A 175 16.05 -31.76 -4.21
CA LEU A 175 16.86 -31.11 -5.24
C LEU A 175 18.32 -30.97 -4.80
N LEU A 176 18.56 -30.58 -3.53
CA LEU A 176 19.91 -30.49 -2.97
C LEU A 176 20.61 -31.86 -2.92
N MET A 177 19.88 -32.96 -2.72
CA MET A 177 20.44 -34.31 -2.86
C MET A 177 20.91 -34.58 -4.29
N GLY A 178 20.09 -34.24 -5.30
CA GLY A 178 20.50 -34.37 -6.71
C GLY A 178 21.73 -33.53 -7.05
N VAL A 179 21.80 -32.30 -6.53
CA VAL A 179 23.00 -31.44 -6.67
C VAL A 179 24.20 -32.03 -5.94
N GLY A 180 24.02 -32.55 -4.72
CA GLY A 180 25.09 -33.19 -3.97
C GLY A 180 25.65 -34.40 -4.71
N MET A 181 24.80 -35.22 -5.31
CA MET A 181 25.21 -36.35 -6.15
C MET A 181 25.88 -35.89 -7.45
N TYR A 182 25.48 -34.76 -8.02
CA TYR A 182 26.19 -34.19 -9.15
C TYR A 182 27.61 -33.77 -8.78
N LEU A 183 27.81 -33.22 -7.57
CA LEU A 183 29.11 -32.78 -7.09
C LEU A 183 30.00 -33.93 -6.61
N GLU A 184 29.42 -34.96 -5.99
CA GLU A 184 30.13 -36.09 -5.36
C GLU A 184 29.63 -37.43 -5.95
N HIS A 185 30.33 -37.97 -6.96
CA HIS A 185 29.89 -39.15 -7.72
C HIS A 185 30.99 -40.13 -8.12
N HIS A 186 32.22 -39.97 -7.65
CA HIS A 186 33.35 -40.80 -8.10
C HIS A 186 33.28 -42.24 -7.58
N SER A 187 32.50 -42.47 -6.51
CA SER A 187 32.31 -43.79 -5.92
C SER A 187 30.89 -44.03 -5.40
N ILE A 188 30.50 -45.30 -5.23
CA ILE A 188 29.25 -45.67 -4.54
C ILE A 188 29.23 -45.10 -3.12
N GLY A 189 30.39 -45.03 -2.45
CA GLY A 189 30.51 -44.50 -1.10
C GLY A 189 30.13 -43.02 -0.99
N GLU A 190 30.59 -42.19 -1.92
CA GLU A 190 30.25 -40.77 -2.00
C GLU A 190 28.74 -40.56 -2.21
N ILE A 191 28.14 -41.30 -3.13
CA ILE A 191 26.70 -41.22 -3.37
C ILE A 191 25.92 -41.62 -2.10
N VAL A 192 26.31 -42.71 -1.46
CA VAL A 192 25.69 -43.17 -0.21
C VAL A 192 25.85 -42.14 0.89
N LEU A 193 27.00 -41.47 0.98
CA LEU A 193 27.24 -40.39 1.93
C LEU A 193 26.30 -39.20 1.69
N VAL A 194 26.14 -38.75 0.44
CA VAL A 194 25.21 -37.67 0.07
C VAL A 194 23.77 -38.03 0.45
N VAL A 195 23.31 -39.24 0.10
CA VAL A 195 21.95 -39.72 0.44
C VAL A 195 21.77 -39.80 1.96
N SER A 196 22.80 -40.24 2.69
CA SER A 196 22.78 -40.31 4.15
C SER A 196 22.68 -38.93 4.81
N ILE A 197 23.57 -38.00 4.44
CA ILE A 197 23.59 -36.63 4.98
C ILE A 197 22.26 -35.92 4.70
N THR A 198 21.78 -35.98 3.45
CA THR A 198 20.53 -35.30 3.08
C THR A 198 19.31 -35.89 3.77
N SER A 199 19.28 -37.20 4.00
CA SER A 199 18.20 -37.87 4.75
C SER A 199 18.19 -37.49 6.24
N VAL A 200 19.37 -37.37 6.86
CA VAL A 200 19.51 -36.86 8.24
C VAL A 200 19.07 -35.39 8.32
N ILE A 201 19.55 -34.53 7.42
CA ILE A 201 19.16 -33.12 7.34
C ILE A 201 17.65 -33.00 7.11
N SER A 202 17.05 -33.85 6.27
CA SER A 202 15.61 -33.89 6.06
C SER A 202 14.85 -34.17 7.35
N LEU A 203 15.18 -35.26 8.05
CA LEU A 203 14.47 -35.59 9.30
C LEU A 203 14.65 -34.49 10.36
N VAL A 204 15.88 -34.05 10.62
CA VAL A 204 16.18 -33.00 11.60
C VAL A 204 15.49 -31.69 11.21
N GLY A 205 15.55 -31.30 9.94
CA GLY A 205 14.92 -30.09 9.42
C GLY A 205 13.40 -30.11 9.57
N ILE A 206 12.74 -31.23 9.29
CA ILE A 206 11.29 -31.40 9.48
C ILE A 206 10.89 -31.36 10.97
N LEU A 207 11.70 -31.94 11.86
CA LEU A 207 11.48 -31.86 13.30
C LEU A 207 11.63 -30.42 13.82
N LEU A 208 12.66 -29.70 13.37
CA LEU A 208 12.87 -28.29 13.68
C LEU A 208 11.73 -27.42 13.12
N LEU A 209 11.32 -27.65 11.87
CA LEU A 209 10.20 -26.93 11.25
C LEU A 209 8.89 -27.19 11.99
N THR A 210 8.70 -28.37 12.58
CA THR A 210 7.54 -28.67 13.44
C THR A 210 7.53 -27.81 14.70
N LYS A 211 8.70 -27.63 15.33
CA LYS A 211 8.86 -26.81 16.55
C LYS A 211 8.74 -25.31 16.26
N PHE A 212 9.31 -24.84 15.15
CA PHE A 212 9.42 -23.42 14.80
C PHE A 212 8.55 -22.99 13.61
N TYR A 213 7.46 -23.73 13.33
CA TYR A 213 6.63 -23.50 12.15
C TYR A 213 6.12 -22.06 12.01
N SER A 214 5.69 -21.44 13.11
CA SER A 214 5.19 -20.06 13.08
C SER A 214 6.26 -19.08 12.64
N PHE A 215 7.49 -19.25 13.15
CA PHE A 215 8.63 -18.42 12.77
C PHE A 215 9.01 -18.63 11.30
N ALA A 216 9.02 -19.88 10.82
CA ALA A 216 9.29 -20.18 9.41
C ALA A 216 8.24 -19.56 8.46
N VAL A 217 6.96 -19.57 8.86
CA VAL A 217 5.89 -18.88 8.13
C VAL A 217 6.13 -17.37 8.08
N ASP A 218 6.51 -16.75 9.21
CA ASP A 218 6.81 -15.33 9.26
C ASP A 218 8.02 -14.96 8.37
N LEU A 219 9.08 -15.78 8.38
CA LEU A 219 10.25 -15.61 7.52
C LEU A 219 9.90 -15.75 6.04
N PHE A 220 9.11 -16.76 5.68
CA PHE A 220 8.62 -16.92 4.31
C PHE A 220 7.78 -15.71 3.88
N HIS A 221 6.91 -15.20 4.75
CA HIS A 221 6.16 -13.99 4.46
C HIS A 221 7.05 -12.76 4.28
N ALA A 222 8.12 -12.62 5.08
CA ALA A 222 9.11 -11.57 4.93
C ALA A 222 9.87 -11.70 3.60
N PHE A 223 10.24 -12.90 3.19
CA PHE A 223 10.88 -13.14 1.90
C PHE A 223 9.98 -12.72 0.72
N ILE A 224 8.68 -13.06 0.77
CA ILE A 224 7.72 -12.60 -0.24
C ILE A 224 7.57 -11.07 -0.23
N ASP A 225 7.62 -10.44 0.95
CA ASP A 225 7.60 -8.97 1.06
C ASP A 225 8.86 -8.32 0.48
N PHE A 226 10.02 -8.96 0.67
CA PHE A 226 11.29 -8.59 0.08
C PHE A 226 11.25 -8.64 -1.45
N ILE A 227 10.77 -9.75 -2.03
CA ILE A 227 10.56 -9.82 -3.49
C ILE A 227 9.58 -8.72 -3.94
N GLY A 228 8.57 -8.41 -3.13
CA GLY A 228 7.62 -7.32 -3.36
C GLY A 228 8.27 -5.93 -3.45
N LEU A 229 9.49 -5.72 -2.92
CA LEU A 229 10.26 -4.49 -3.04
C LEU A 229 10.84 -4.25 -4.44
N PHE A 230 10.76 -5.21 -5.36
CA PHE A 230 11.28 -5.06 -6.73
C PHE A 230 10.19 -4.89 -7.81
N ARG A 231 8.91 -5.01 -7.46
CA ARG A 231 7.79 -4.83 -8.42
C ARG A 231 7.63 -3.38 -8.89
N ARG A 232 7.25 -3.08 -10.12
CA ARG A 232 7.09 -1.67 -10.58
C ARG A 232 6.13 -0.87 -9.68
N ILE A 233 6.53 0.35 -9.27
CA ILE A 233 5.68 1.20 -8.42
C ILE A 233 4.73 2.02 -9.31
N PRO A 234 3.40 1.93 -9.13
CA PRO A 234 2.47 2.80 -9.84
C PRO A 234 2.77 4.28 -9.54
N ARG A 235 2.61 5.14 -10.56
CA ARG A 235 2.63 6.59 -10.36
C ARG A 235 1.35 7.02 -9.63
N THR A 236 1.48 7.95 -8.68
CA THR A 236 0.33 8.51 -7.96
C THR A 236 -0.26 9.68 -8.77
N PRO A 237 -1.53 9.60 -9.21
CA PRO A 237 -2.17 10.65 -10.00
C PRO A 237 -2.26 11.95 -9.19
N PRO A 238 -2.21 13.14 -9.83
CA PRO A 238 -2.34 14.42 -9.14
C PRO A 238 -3.70 14.50 -8.42
N LEU A 239 -3.69 14.95 -7.17
CA LEU A 239 -4.93 15.19 -6.42
C LEU A 239 -5.52 16.57 -6.73
N PRO A 240 -6.84 16.76 -6.57
CA PRO A 240 -7.45 18.08 -6.62
C PRO A 240 -6.83 19.06 -5.62
N ASN A 241 -6.87 20.36 -5.93
CA ASN A 241 -6.31 21.40 -5.06
C ASN A 241 -6.88 21.32 -3.64
N GLY A 242 -5.98 21.24 -2.64
CA GLY A 242 -6.32 21.22 -1.22
C GLY A 242 -6.72 19.89 -0.61
N LYS A 243 -6.59 18.81 -1.39
CA LYS A 243 -6.68 17.44 -0.89
C LYS A 243 -5.28 16.94 -0.50
N LEU A 244 -5.24 16.04 0.49
CA LEU A 244 -4.00 15.50 1.05
C LEU A 244 -3.81 14.04 0.65
N ARG A 245 -2.55 13.64 0.54
CA ARG A 245 -2.12 12.23 0.58
C ARG A 245 -1.70 11.90 1.99
N ILE A 246 -2.45 11.03 2.65
CA ILE A 246 -2.28 10.66 4.05
C ILE A 246 -1.76 9.23 4.11
N LEU A 247 -0.60 9.03 4.74
CA LEU A 247 -0.09 7.71 5.08
C LEU A 247 -0.34 7.47 6.56
N ILE A 248 -0.94 6.33 6.88
CA ILE A 248 -1.22 5.94 8.26
C ILE A 248 -0.47 4.65 8.54
N PHE A 249 0.46 4.68 9.50
CA PHE A 249 1.04 3.46 10.05
C PHE A 249 0.17 3.00 11.21
N ASN A 250 -0.44 1.83 11.08
CA ASN A 250 -1.21 1.21 12.14
C ASN A 250 -0.88 -0.27 12.20
N TRP A 251 -0.74 -0.83 13.40
CA TRP A 251 -0.28 -2.21 13.54
C TRP A 251 -1.19 -3.23 12.82
N ARG A 252 -2.51 -2.96 12.78
CA ARG A 252 -3.52 -3.79 12.11
C ARG A 252 -4.42 -2.92 11.24
N ASP A 253 -5.05 -3.49 10.22
CA ASP A 253 -6.19 -2.86 9.55
C ASP A 253 -7.52 -3.51 9.97
N LEU A 254 -8.64 -2.95 9.52
CA LEU A 254 -9.99 -3.42 9.88
C LEU A 254 -10.26 -4.87 9.48
N ARG A 255 -9.62 -5.39 8.42
CA ARG A 255 -9.80 -6.79 7.98
C ARG A 255 -8.90 -7.79 8.71
N HIS A 256 -8.01 -7.32 9.57
CA HIS A 256 -7.14 -8.19 10.36
C HIS A 256 -7.98 -9.02 11.34
N LYS A 257 -7.66 -10.30 11.56
CA LYS A 257 -8.39 -11.19 12.49
C LYS A 257 -8.51 -10.67 13.94
N TRP A 258 -7.65 -9.72 14.29
CA TRP A 258 -7.57 -9.09 15.61
C TRP A 258 -7.94 -7.62 15.63
N ALA A 259 -8.56 -7.10 14.57
CA ALA A 259 -9.11 -5.74 14.55
C ALA A 259 -10.09 -5.50 15.71
N GLY A 260 -10.11 -4.29 16.24
CA GLY A 260 -10.99 -3.85 17.31
C GLY A 260 -11.33 -2.36 17.16
N GLY A 261 -11.70 -1.71 18.26
CA GLY A 261 -12.18 -0.33 18.24
C GLY A 261 -11.18 0.69 17.70
N ALA A 262 -9.87 0.48 17.89
CA ALA A 262 -8.83 1.35 17.34
C ALA A 262 -8.82 1.29 15.80
N GLU A 263 -8.89 0.10 15.22
CA GLU A 263 -8.97 -0.08 13.77
C GLU A 263 -10.30 0.43 13.20
N VAL A 264 -11.42 0.30 13.92
CA VAL A 264 -12.69 0.91 13.54
C VAL A 264 -12.56 2.43 13.48
N TYR A 265 -12.03 3.07 14.52
CA TYR A 265 -11.81 4.53 14.53
C TYR A 265 -10.97 4.98 13.33
N LEU A 266 -9.84 4.32 13.11
CA LEU A 266 -8.91 4.71 12.06
C LEU A 266 -9.52 4.52 10.67
N HIS A 267 -10.28 3.45 10.47
CA HIS A 267 -11.00 3.20 9.22
C HIS A 267 -12.15 4.20 9.00
N GLU A 268 -12.94 4.52 10.03
CA GLU A 268 -14.05 5.49 9.92
C GLU A 268 -13.54 6.90 9.59
N LEU A 269 -12.39 7.30 10.13
CA LEU A 269 -11.71 8.54 9.73
C LEU A 269 -11.17 8.44 8.29
N ALA A 270 -10.45 7.37 7.96
CA ALA A 270 -9.84 7.18 6.65
C ALA A 270 -10.88 7.18 5.51
N ARG A 271 -11.99 6.45 5.69
CA ARG A 271 -13.11 6.38 4.74
C ARG A 271 -13.67 7.77 4.46
N ARG A 272 -13.90 8.57 5.49
CA ARG A 272 -14.40 9.95 5.36
C ARG A 272 -13.40 10.91 4.75
N PHE A 273 -12.11 10.75 5.05
CA PHE A 273 -11.07 11.51 4.35
C PHE A 273 -11.09 11.21 2.85
N VAL A 274 -11.33 9.95 2.46
CA VAL A 274 -11.46 9.56 1.05
C VAL A 274 -12.74 10.11 0.43
N GLU A 275 -13.88 10.07 1.13
CA GLU A 275 -15.13 10.72 0.69
C GLU A 275 -14.96 12.23 0.48
N ASP A 276 -14.15 12.88 1.33
CA ASP A 276 -13.71 14.26 1.19
C ASP A 276 -12.71 14.48 0.04
N GLY A 277 -12.38 13.47 -0.76
CA GLY A 277 -11.48 13.54 -1.91
C GLY A 277 -9.98 13.51 -1.57
N ASN A 278 -9.60 13.17 -0.32
CA ASN A 278 -8.20 12.90 0.03
C ASN A 278 -7.81 11.47 -0.37
N GLU A 279 -6.52 11.20 -0.47
CA GLU A 279 -6.01 9.84 -0.68
C GLU A 279 -5.46 9.31 0.63
N VAL A 280 -5.96 8.16 1.10
CA VAL A 280 -5.49 7.53 2.34
C VAL A 280 -4.87 6.18 2.05
N THR A 281 -3.67 5.96 2.57
CA THR A 281 -3.02 4.65 2.60
C THR A 281 -2.80 4.23 4.05
N ILE A 282 -3.25 3.03 4.43
CA ILE A 282 -2.94 2.40 5.72
C ILE A 282 -1.89 1.33 5.49
N PHE A 283 -0.77 1.44 6.18
CA PHE A 283 0.25 0.41 6.27
C PHE A 283 0.06 -0.40 7.55
N SER A 284 -0.05 -1.72 7.44
CA SER A 284 -0.32 -2.61 8.58
C SER A 284 0.38 -3.97 8.47
N GLY A 285 0.32 -4.75 9.55
CA GLY A 285 0.77 -6.14 9.58
C GLY A 285 -0.17 -7.07 8.80
N ASN A 286 0.39 -8.11 8.18
CA ASN A 286 -0.36 -9.14 7.47
C ASN A 286 -0.52 -10.39 8.35
N ASP A 287 -1.76 -10.80 8.63
CA ASP A 287 -2.07 -12.05 9.34
C ASP A 287 -2.12 -13.29 8.43
N GLY A 288 -1.81 -13.12 7.15
CA GLY A 288 -1.83 -14.16 6.12
C GLY A 288 -3.23 -14.50 5.60
N LYS A 289 -4.30 -13.82 6.09
CA LYS A 289 -5.68 -14.08 5.68
C LYS A 289 -6.18 -13.10 4.61
N SER A 290 -5.63 -11.89 4.60
CA SER A 290 -6.03 -10.83 3.67
C SER A 290 -4.96 -10.59 2.60
N ALA A 291 -5.36 -10.01 1.47
CA ALA A 291 -4.43 -9.67 0.39
C ALA A 291 -3.38 -8.66 0.88
N ARG A 292 -2.14 -8.79 0.37
CA ARG A 292 -1.02 -7.87 0.70
C ARG A 292 -1.28 -6.43 0.25
N PHE A 293 -2.10 -6.27 -0.78
CA PHE A 293 -2.56 -5.00 -1.31
C PHE A 293 -4.05 -5.11 -1.56
N GLU A 294 -4.78 -4.11 -1.13
CA GLU A 294 -6.24 -4.06 -1.29
C GLU A 294 -6.70 -2.60 -1.26
N THR A 295 -7.79 -2.29 -1.96
CA THR A 295 -8.52 -1.05 -1.73
C THR A 295 -9.88 -1.42 -1.14
N TYR A 296 -10.17 -0.92 0.05
CA TYR A 296 -11.41 -1.21 0.76
C TYR A 296 -12.09 0.12 1.10
N GLU A 297 -13.30 0.33 0.58
CA GLU A 297 -14.04 1.59 0.69
C GLU A 297 -13.20 2.83 0.30
N GLY A 298 -12.42 2.69 -0.77
CA GLY A 298 -11.52 3.74 -1.28
C GLY A 298 -10.20 3.91 -0.50
N VAL A 299 -10.07 3.31 0.68
CA VAL A 299 -8.82 3.33 1.47
C VAL A 299 -7.85 2.29 0.94
N LYS A 300 -6.61 2.70 0.65
CA LYS A 300 -5.55 1.80 0.17
C LYS A 300 -4.90 1.09 1.36
N LEU A 301 -4.86 -0.24 1.34
CA LEU A 301 -4.30 -1.08 2.40
C LEU A 301 -3.02 -1.75 1.89
N VAL A 302 -1.92 -1.55 2.63
CA VAL A 302 -0.61 -2.13 2.36
C VAL A 302 -0.20 -2.98 3.56
N ARG A 303 -0.31 -4.31 3.43
CA ARG A 303 -0.07 -5.25 4.54
C ARG A 303 1.29 -5.93 4.42
N ARG A 304 2.24 -5.63 5.31
CA ARG A 304 3.61 -6.16 5.28
C ARG A 304 4.07 -6.61 6.64
N GLY A 305 4.94 -7.62 6.63
CA GLY A 305 5.38 -8.26 7.85
C GLY A 305 4.25 -8.99 8.57
N GLY A 306 4.62 -9.83 9.52
CA GLY A 306 3.68 -10.42 10.47
C GLY A 306 3.55 -9.55 11.73
N PHE A 307 3.24 -10.21 12.84
CA PHE A 307 3.08 -9.57 14.16
C PHE A 307 4.30 -8.73 14.59
N TYR A 308 5.50 -9.29 14.42
CA TYR A 308 6.75 -8.68 14.90
C TYR A 308 7.44 -7.85 13.81
N LEU A 309 7.47 -8.35 12.57
CA LEU A 309 8.28 -7.76 11.49
C LEU A 309 7.64 -6.53 10.85
N VAL A 310 6.39 -6.18 11.19
CA VAL A 310 5.68 -5.02 10.63
C VAL A 310 6.45 -3.71 10.87
N TYR A 311 7.11 -3.53 12.01
CA TYR A 311 7.91 -2.34 12.31
C TYR A 311 9.13 -2.21 11.40
N PHE A 312 9.88 -3.31 11.22
CA PHE A 312 10.99 -3.38 10.28
C PHE A 312 10.53 -3.10 8.85
N TRP A 313 9.43 -3.75 8.44
CA TRP A 313 8.88 -3.56 7.11
C TRP A 313 8.35 -2.14 6.88
N ALA A 314 7.78 -1.47 7.89
CA ALA A 314 7.36 -0.08 7.77
C ALA A 314 8.52 0.84 7.40
N PHE A 315 9.67 0.69 8.07
CA PHE A 315 10.90 1.41 7.75
C PHE A 315 11.38 1.13 6.32
N VAL A 316 11.54 -0.15 5.96
CA VAL A 316 12.04 -0.57 4.64
C VAL A 316 11.09 -0.11 3.53
N TYR A 317 9.79 -0.38 3.65
CA TYR A 317 8.81 0.02 2.64
C TYR A 317 8.71 1.54 2.54
N TYR A 318 8.81 2.27 3.65
CA TYR A 318 8.84 3.72 3.58
C TYR A 318 10.00 4.21 2.72
N PHE A 319 11.22 3.77 3.02
CA PHE A 319 12.43 4.24 2.34
C PHE A 319 12.41 3.93 0.84
N PHE A 320 12.03 2.71 0.45
CA PHE A 320 12.08 2.26 -0.94
C PHE A 320 10.80 2.53 -1.75
N ARG A 321 9.64 2.76 -1.11
CA ARG A 321 8.33 2.81 -1.80
C ARG A 321 7.47 4.02 -1.49
N LEU A 322 7.47 4.53 -0.25
CA LEU A 322 6.47 5.51 0.21
C LEU A 322 7.03 6.93 0.34
N ARG A 323 8.34 7.08 0.53
CA ARG A 323 9.01 8.37 0.76
C ARG A 323 8.73 9.38 -0.35
N GLY A 324 8.33 10.59 0.04
CA GLY A 324 8.06 11.71 -0.88
C GLY A 324 6.74 11.60 -1.64
N ARG A 325 5.88 10.63 -1.30
CA ARG A 325 4.58 10.43 -1.97
C ARG A 325 3.39 10.95 -1.18
N TYR A 326 3.59 11.28 0.09
CA TYR A 326 2.55 11.68 1.03
C TYR A 326 2.79 13.10 1.51
N ASP A 327 1.72 13.77 1.95
CA ASP A 327 1.78 15.13 2.50
C ASP A 327 1.87 15.11 4.03
N VAL A 328 1.32 14.07 4.66
CA VAL A 328 1.27 13.89 6.11
C VAL A 328 1.29 12.42 6.49
N VAL A 329 1.93 12.11 7.62
CA VAL A 329 1.97 10.76 8.19
C VAL A 329 1.30 10.75 9.57
N LEU A 330 0.39 9.79 9.75
CA LEU A 330 -0.19 9.48 11.04
C LEU A 330 0.45 8.19 11.56
N ASP A 331 1.11 8.25 12.71
CA ASP A 331 1.72 7.11 13.38
C ASP A 331 0.82 6.70 14.55
N SER A 332 0.25 5.50 14.49
CA SER A 332 -0.71 5.03 15.48
C SER A 332 -0.05 4.16 16.54
N GLU A 333 -0.11 4.61 17.78
CA GLU A 333 0.38 3.89 18.95
C GLU A 333 -0.65 2.85 19.41
N ASN A 334 -0.30 1.57 19.23
CA ASN A 334 -1.05 0.42 19.74
C ASN A 334 -0.19 -0.38 20.74
N GLY A 335 0.47 0.32 21.66
CA GLY A 335 1.45 -0.22 22.62
C GLY A 335 2.86 0.31 22.35
N LEU A 336 3.37 0.13 21.13
CA LEU A 336 4.58 0.80 20.64
C LEU A 336 4.28 1.46 19.29
N PRO A 337 4.69 2.72 19.08
CA PRO A 337 4.52 3.39 17.80
C PRO A 337 5.60 2.92 16.81
N PHE A 338 5.50 3.35 15.55
CA PHE A 338 6.45 2.96 14.51
C PHE A 338 7.77 3.71 14.53
N PHE A 339 7.98 4.60 15.51
CA PHE A 339 9.13 5.51 15.62
C PHE A 339 9.36 6.34 14.35
N THR A 340 8.28 6.68 13.64
CA THR A 340 8.34 7.40 12.35
C THR A 340 9.14 8.72 12.38
N PRO A 341 9.20 9.51 13.47
CA PRO A 341 10.04 10.71 13.48
C PRO A 341 11.53 10.45 13.25
N LEU A 342 12.00 9.21 13.41
CA LEU A 342 13.40 8.83 13.16
C LEU A 342 13.74 8.68 11.67
N TYR A 343 12.77 8.41 10.79
CA TYR A 343 13.05 8.07 9.39
C TYR A 343 12.09 8.69 8.36
N VAL A 344 10.96 9.23 8.79
CA VAL A 344 9.96 9.89 7.95
C VAL A 344 10.32 11.38 7.78
N LYS A 345 10.23 11.89 6.54
CA LYS A 345 10.52 13.29 6.20
C LYS A 345 9.29 14.19 6.24
N GLU A 346 8.12 13.63 5.99
CA GLU A 346 6.84 14.32 6.02
C GLU A 346 6.45 14.71 7.46
N PRO A 347 5.59 15.72 7.66
CA PRO A 347 5.02 16.02 8.97
C PRO A 347 4.34 14.79 9.60
N VAL A 348 4.76 14.45 10.82
CA VAL A 348 4.24 13.31 11.58
C VAL A 348 3.28 13.78 12.67
N PHE A 349 2.18 13.05 12.83
CA PHE A 349 1.25 13.15 13.95
C PHE A 349 1.16 11.80 14.64
N LEU A 350 1.21 11.79 15.97
CA LEU A 350 1.07 10.59 16.79
C LEU A 350 -0.39 10.43 17.20
N LEU A 351 -1.01 9.29 16.90
CA LEU A 351 -2.35 8.92 17.35
C LEU A 351 -2.26 7.95 18.52
N ILE A 352 -2.79 8.35 19.68
CA ILE A 352 -2.80 7.54 20.91
C ILE A 352 -4.24 7.25 21.32
N HIS A 353 -4.67 6.00 21.20
CA HIS A 353 -6.03 5.60 21.57
C HIS A 353 -6.25 5.46 23.08
N HIS A 354 -5.21 5.12 23.81
CA HIS A 354 -5.21 4.85 25.26
C HIS A 354 -3.77 4.68 25.71
N VAL A 355 -3.40 5.17 26.89
CA VAL A 355 -2.03 5.04 27.42
C VAL A 355 -1.95 3.74 28.21
N HIS A 356 -1.36 2.67 27.65
CA HIS A 356 -1.38 1.35 28.28
C HIS A 356 0.01 0.75 28.42
N GLN A 357 0.72 1.26 29.41
CA GLN A 357 2.09 0.89 29.70
C GLN A 357 2.29 -0.49 30.34
N GLU A 358 1.22 -1.19 30.73
CA GLU A 358 1.35 -2.45 31.46
C GLU A 358 0.79 -3.68 30.74
N VAL A 359 -0.23 -3.53 29.90
CA VAL A 359 -0.92 -4.67 29.27
C VAL A 359 -0.09 -5.27 28.14
N PHE A 360 0.59 -4.45 27.33
CA PHE A 360 1.52 -4.94 26.30
C PHE A 360 2.78 -5.57 26.91
N ARG A 361 3.29 -5.04 28.03
CA ARG A 361 4.45 -5.61 28.73
C ARG A 361 4.19 -7.01 29.27
N LYS A 362 2.99 -7.25 29.82
CA LYS A 362 2.59 -8.54 30.41
C LYS A 362 2.34 -9.64 29.37
N SER A 363 2.19 -9.30 28.09
CA SER A 363 1.96 -10.28 27.01
C SER A 363 3.23 -10.77 26.33
N LEU A 364 4.39 -10.14 26.57
CA LEU A 364 5.68 -10.53 26.01
C LEU A 364 6.54 -11.28 27.04
N PRO A 365 7.24 -12.37 26.65
CA PRO A 365 8.20 -13.04 27.52
C PRO A 365 9.48 -12.19 27.68
N PRO A 366 10.19 -12.27 28.82
CA PRO A 366 11.56 -11.76 28.93
C PRO A 366 12.49 -12.41 27.89
N PRO A 367 13.49 -11.68 27.32
CA PRO A 367 13.86 -10.28 27.58
C PRO A 367 13.06 -9.25 26.76
N PHE A 368 12.15 -9.67 25.89
CA PHE A 368 11.40 -8.75 25.01
C PHE A 368 10.50 -7.79 25.79
N SER A 369 9.95 -8.21 26.93
CA SER A 369 9.19 -7.32 27.82
C SER A 369 10.04 -6.19 28.40
N TRP A 370 11.31 -6.46 28.73
CA TRP A 370 12.26 -5.43 29.21
C TRP A 370 12.61 -4.45 28.10
N LEU A 371 12.89 -4.95 26.89
CA LEU A 371 13.16 -4.10 25.73
C LEU A 371 11.95 -3.22 25.38
N ALA A 372 10.74 -3.79 25.35
CA ALA A 372 9.51 -3.03 25.13
C ALA A 372 9.32 -1.95 26.19
N SER A 373 9.59 -2.26 27.46
CA SER A 373 9.54 -1.30 28.57
C SER A 373 10.55 -0.16 28.40
N LEU A 374 11.77 -0.45 27.96
CA LEU A 374 12.79 0.57 27.69
C LEU A 374 12.38 1.49 26.53
N LEU A 375 11.95 0.89 25.40
CA LEU A 375 11.50 1.62 24.22
C LEU A 375 10.33 2.55 24.56
N GLU A 376 9.41 2.07 25.36
CA GLU A 376 8.24 2.81 25.77
C GLU A 376 8.54 3.91 26.80
N ARG A 377 9.28 3.60 27.88
CA ARG A 377 9.50 4.55 28.99
C ARG A 377 10.51 5.65 28.66
N ARG A 378 11.51 5.33 27.82
CA ARG A 378 12.63 6.26 27.54
C ARG A 378 12.62 6.74 26.09
N VAL A 379 12.57 5.81 25.13
CA VAL A 379 12.78 6.16 23.71
C VAL A 379 11.58 6.89 23.14
N MET A 380 10.36 6.42 23.39
CA MET A 380 9.15 7.02 22.84
C MET A 380 8.95 8.48 23.30
N PRO A 381 8.98 8.83 24.60
CA PRO A 381 8.90 10.23 25.03
C PRO A 381 9.99 11.09 24.41
N PHE A 382 11.21 10.56 24.26
CA PHE A 382 12.31 11.29 23.65
C PHE A 382 12.09 11.57 22.15
N VAL A 383 11.64 10.57 21.39
CA VAL A 383 11.41 10.65 19.94
C VAL A 383 10.19 11.52 19.61
N TYR A 384 9.12 11.42 20.41
CA TYR A 384 7.84 12.08 20.13
C TYR A 384 7.60 13.37 20.93
N ARG A 385 8.57 13.84 21.73
CA ARG A 385 8.45 15.04 22.59
C ARG A 385 7.92 16.31 21.90
N ARG A 386 8.15 16.47 20.59
CA ARG A 386 7.73 17.65 19.79
C ARG A 386 6.68 17.31 18.73
N THR A 387 6.21 16.06 18.69
CA THR A 387 5.23 15.60 17.71
C THR A 387 3.84 16.01 18.18
N GLN A 388 3.00 16.48 17.25
CA GLN A 388 1.60 16.75 17.53
C GLN A 388 0.88 15.44 17.84
N VAL A 389 0.11 15.42 18.93
CA VAL A 389 -0.58 14.20 19.40
C VAL A 389 -2.09 14.36 19.23
N ILE A 390 -2.74 13.33 18.69
CA ILE A 390 -4.18 13.16 18.63
C ILE A 390 -4.56 12.03 19.58
N THR A 391 -5.56 12.24 20.42
CA THR A 391 -6.10 11.21 21.32
C THR A 391 -7.62 11.24 21.34
N VAL A 392 -8.24 10.19 21.88
CA VAL A 392 -9.69 9.96 21.76
C VAL A 392 -10.51 10.48 22.94
N SER A 393 -9.87 10.79 24.08
CA SER A 393 -10.60 11.13 25.30
C SER A 393 -9.84 12.09 26.24
N PRO A 394 -10.56 12.88 27.06
CA PRO A 394 -9.97 13.70 28.12
C PRO A 394 -9.12 12.91 29.09
N SER A 395 -9.56 11.72 29.52
CA SER A 395 -8.75 10.85 30.40
C SER A 395 -7.44 10.45 29.71
N SER A 396 -7.49 10.01 28.44
CA SER A 396 -6.26 9.68 27.70
C SER A 396 -5.34 10.89 27.56
N LYS A 397 -5.89 12.09 27.33
CA LYS A 397 -5.10 13.33 27.31
C LYS A 397 -4.41 13.59 28.64
N ALA A 398 -5.12 13.41 29.76
CA ALA A 398 -4.55 13.58 31.10
C ALA A 398 -3.41 12.58 31.34
N ASP A 399 -3.61 11.30 30.97
CA ASP A 399 -2.57 10.26 31.12
C ASP A 399 -1.33 10.55 30.25
N ILE A 400 -1.52 10.99 29.01
CA ILE A 400 -0.41 11.38 28.09
C ILE A 400 0.45 12.47 28.73
N LEU A 401 -0.19 13.47 29.35
CA LEU A 401 0.48 14.59 30.01
C LEU A 401 1.15 14.17 31.32
N LEU A 402 0.46 13.36 32.14
CA LEU A 402 0.98 12.83 33.40
C LEU A 402 2.26 12.02 33.18
N HIS A 403 2.28 11.17 32.16
CA HIS A 403 3.43 10.36 31.79
C HIS A 403 4.47 11.09 30.92
N LYS A 404 4.29 12.39 30.67
CA LYS A 404 5.22 13.25 29.91
C LYS A 404 5.59 12.67 28.53
N LEU A 405 4.63 12.02 27.86
CA LEU A 405 4.89 11.38 26.54
C LEU A 405 5.13 12.40 25.43
N THR A 406 4.63 13.63 25.60
CA THR A 406 4.86 14.76 24.70
C THR A 406 4.98 16.07 25.48
N ARG A 407 5.65 17.08 24.90
CA ARG A 407 5.67 18.46 25.41
C ARG A 407 4.59 19.34 24.79
N VAL A 408 3.84 18.81 23.82
CA VAL A 408 2.78 19.53 23.12
C VAL A 408 1.43 19.10 23.68
N THR A 409 0.50 20.03 23.85
CA THR A 409 -0.86 19.71 24.29
C THR A 409 -1.57 18.78 23.28
N PRO A 410 -2.01 17.58 23.68
CA PRO A 410 -2.72 16.69 22.77
C PRO A 410 -4.09 17.25 22.34
N HIS A 411 -4.43 17.02 21.08
CA HIS A 411 -5.75 17.30 20.50
C HIS A 411 -6.69 16.14 20.77
N ILE A 412 -7.92 16.43 21.17
CA ILE A 412 -8.94 15.39 21.37
C ILE A 412 -9.79 15.28 20.10
N VAL A 413 -9.82 14.11 19.50
CA VAL A 413 -10.75 13.73 18.43
C VAL A 413 -11.50 12.50 18.92
N TYR A 414 -12.75 12.71 19.33
CA TYR A 414 -13.58 11.64 19.90
C TYR A 414 -13.82 10.53 18.88
N ASN A 415 -14.05 9.31 19.37
CA ASN A 415 -14.66 8.29 18.52
C ASN A 415 -16.12 8.69 18.26
N GLY A 416 -16.59 8.48 17.04
CA GLY A 416 -17.97 8.74 16.66
C GLY A 416 -18.87 7.52 16.73
N VAL A 417 -20.13 7.74 16.37
CA VAL A 417 -21.14 6.73 16.05
C VAL A 417 -21.83 7.14 14.74
N ASP A 418 -22.25 6.15 13.96
CA ASP A 418 -23.08 6.39 12.78
C ASP A 418 -24.53 6.62 13.23
N LEU A 419 -24.90 7.88 13.42
CA LEU A 419 -26.22 8.28 13.90
C LEU A 419 -27.36 7.92 12.93
N LYS A 420 -27.04 7.63 11.66
CA LYS A 420 -28.04 7.17 10.67
C LYS A 420 -28.34 5.68 10.82
N LYS A 421 -27.37 4.90 11.31
CA LYS A 421 -27.50 3.45 11.52
C LYS A 421 -27.94 3.11 12.94
N CYS A 422 -27.31 3.71 13.95
CA CYS A 422 -27.62 3.50 15.36
C CYS A 422 -28.85 4.33 15.75
N VAL A 423 -30.03 3.78 15.51
CA VAL A 423 -31.31 4.41 15.81
C VAL A 423 -32.06 3.68 16.93
N PRO A 424 -32.89 4.37 17.72
CA PRO A 424 -33.80 3.74 18.66
C PRO A 424 -34.68 2.70 17.99
N GLY A 425 -34.88 1.56 18.66
CA GLY A 425 -35.76 0.48 18.19
C GLY A 425 -36.68 -0.03 19.29
N LYS A 426 -37.58 -0.94 18.92
CA LYS A 426 -38.48 -1.61 19.86
C LYS A 426 -37.66 -2.46 20.84
N LYS A 427 -37.84 -2.22 22.13
CA LYS A 427 -37.22 -3.02 23.20
C LYS A 427 -37.76 -4.45 23.18
N ALA A 428 -36.92 -5.40 23.56
CA ALA A 428 -37.31 -6.81 23.68
C ALA A 428 -38.46 -6.97 24.68
N LEU A 429 -39.31 -7.98 24.49
CA LEU A 429 -40.45 -8.24 25.39
C LEU A 429 -39.99 -8.64 26.79
N ARG A 430 -38.85 -9.32 26.90
CA ARG A 430 -38.24 -9.72 28.18
C ARG A 430 -37.15 -8.72 28.59
N PRO A 431 -36.95 -8.47 29.90
CA PRO A 431 -35.83 -7.67 30.39
C PRO A 431 -34.50 -8.22 29.88
N THR A 432 -33.84 -7.47 28.99
CA THR A 432 -32.65 -7.95 28.28
C THR A 432 -31.44 -7.10 28.61
N VAL A 433 -30.40 -7.73 29.14
CA VAL A 433 -29.08 -7.14 29.41
C VAL A 433 -28.14 -7.55 28.29
N LEU A 434 -27.44 -6.60 27.68
CA LEU A 434 -26.52 -6.86 26.59
C LEU A 434 -25.09 -6.50 26.98
N TYR A 435 -24.17 -7.41 26.69
CA TYR A 435 -22.75 -7.10 26.51
C TYR A 435 -22.38 -7.29 25.04
N LEU A 436 -21.61 -6.34 24.49
CA LEU A 436 -21.10 -6.40 23.12
C LEU A 436 -19.63 -5.98 23.07
N GLY A 437 -18.77 -6.91 22.63
CA GLY A 437 -17.34 -6.65 22.50
C GLY A 437 -16.48 -7.90 22.45
N ARG A 438 -15.17 -7.74 22.21
CA ARG A 438 -14.21 -8.86 22.23
C ARG A 438 -14.17 -9.53 23.61
N LEU A 439 -14.08 -10.86 23.66
CA LEU A 439 -14.00 -11.62 24.91
C LEU A 439 -12.54 -11.82 25.34
N THR A 440 -12.00 -10.85 26.07
CA THR A 440 -10.65 -10.87 26.67
C THR A 440 -10.71 -10.60 28.16
N ALA A 441 -9.67 -10.99 28.91
CA ALA A 441 -9.60 -10.80 30.36
C ALA A 441 -9.83 -9.35 30.78
N VAL A 442 -9.27 -8.37 30.06
CA VAL A 442 -9.42 -6.92 30.35
C VAL A 442 -10.84 -6.38 30.15
N LYS A 443 -11.71 -7.10 29.42
CA LYS A 443 -13.12 -6.72 29.24
C LYS A 443 -14.01 -7.24 30.36
N SER A 444 -13.46 -8.05 31.25
CA SER A 444 -14.03 -8.43 32.54
C SER A 444 -15.48 -8.91 32.52
N VAL A 445 -15.89 -9.63 31.46
CA VAL A 445 -17.25 -10.17 31.29
C VAL A 445 -17.65 -11.12 32.43
N GLN A 446 -16.68 -11.74 33.12
CA GLN A 446 -16.94 -12.50 34.34
C GLN A 446 -17.65 -11.69 35.43
N VAL A 447 -17.40 -10.37 35.52
CA VAL A 447 -18.08 -9.48 36.48
C VAL A 447 -19.57 -9.40 36.18
N LEU A 448 -19.96 -9.32 34.90
CA LEU A 448 -21.37 -9.35 34.49
C LEU A 448 -22.02 -10.71 34.80
N LEU A 449 -21.31 -11.82 34.61
CA LEU A 449 -21.83 -13.15 34.95
C LEU A 449 -22.12 -13.27 36.45
N HIS A 450 -21.20 -12.82 37.31
CA HIS A 450 -21.44 -12.77 38.75
C HIS A 450 -22.56 -11.80 39.14
N ALA A 451 -22.63 -10.63 38.50
CA ALA A 451 -23.70 -9.65 38.72
C ALA A 451 -25.09 -10.21 38.34
N THR A 452 -25.14 -11.14 37.39
CA THR A 452 -26.39 -11.76 36.93
C THR A 452 -27.06 -12.58 38.04
N LEU A 453 -26.31 -13.13 39.00
CA LEU A 453 -26.86 -13.84 40.15
C LEU A 453 -27.75 -12.93 41.00
N GLU A 454 -27.27 -11.71 41.28
CA GLU A 454 -28.03 -10.68 42.00
C GLU A 454 -29.28 -10.28 41.20
N VAL A 455 -29.13 -10.05 39.89
CA VAL A 455 -30.27 -9.65 39.04
C VAL A 455 -31.35 -10.73 38.99
N LEU A 456 -30.97 -12.01 38.96
CA LEU A 456 -31.92 -13.13 38.92
C LEU A 456 -32.76 -13.25 40.19
N ALA A 457 -32.19 -12.94 41.35
CA ALA A 457 -32.92 -12.92 42.61
C ALA A 457 -34.09 -11.93 42.59
N HIS A 458 -33.95 -10.83 41.84
CA HIS A 458 -34.95 -9.76 41.76
C HIS A 458 -35.81 -9.81 40.49
N ILE A 459 -35.31 -10.41 39.41
CA ILE A 459 -35.93 -10.44 38.08
C ILE A 459 -35.74 -11.83 37.45
N PRO A 460 -36.56 -12.83 37.82
CA PRO A 460 -36.39 -14.22 37.38
C PRO A 460 -36.49 -14.44 35.86
N ARG A 461 -37.10 -13.49 35.13
CA ARG A 461 -37.30 -13.54 33.66
C ARG A 461 -36.23 -12.79 32.86
N VAL A 462 -35.15 -12.32 33.49
CA VAL A 462 -34.08 -11.60 32.79
C VAL A 462 -33.37 -12.50 31.77
N GLN A 463 -32.93 -11.90 30.67
CA GLN A 463 -32.06 -12.53 29.67
C GLN A 463 -30.76 -11.75 29.56
N VAL A 464 -29.62 -12.45 29.51
CA VAL A 464 -28.31 -11.84 29.31
C VAL A 464 -27.75 -12.30 27.96
N LEU A 465 -27.53 -11.36 27.05
CA LEU A 465 -26.94 -11.61 25.74
C LEU A 465 -25.48 -11.18 25.75
N ILE A 466 -24.59 -12.10 25.39
CA ILE A 466 -23.15 -11.83 25.24
C ILE A 466 -22.80 -11.98 23.76
N ALA A 467 -22.66 -10.84 23.07
CA ALA A 467 -22.26 -10.76 21.67
C ALA A 467 -20.77 -10.46 21.56
N GLY A 468 -20.05 -11.32 20.83
CA GLY A 468 -18.60 -11.23 20.64
C GLY A 468 -17.91 -12.58 20.70
N ASP A 469 -16.62 -12.57 20.35
CA ASP A 469 -15.74 -13.73 20.46
C ASP A 469 -14.36 -13.29 20.97
N GLY A 470 -13.54 -14.25 21.38
CA GLY A 470 -12.21 -13.99 21.89
C GLY A 470 -11.66 -15.14 22.73
N PRO A 471 -10.38 -15.04 23.14
CA PRO A 471 -9.69 -16.10 23.88
C PRO A 471 -10.38 -16.49 25.19
N ALA A 472 -11.12 -15.57 25.83
CA ALA A 472 -11.83 -15.84 27.09
C ALA A 472 -13.17 -16.58 26.90
N ARG A 473 -13.65 -16.81 25.66
CA ARG A 473 -14.98 -17.41 25.43
C ARG A 473 -15.14 -18.76 26.12
N LYS A 474 -14.14 -19.65 26.01
CA LYS A 474 -14.21 -21.00 26.60
C LYS A 474 -14.29 -20.97 28.13
N SER A 475 -13.52 -20.09 28.77
CA SER A 475 -13.56 -19.95 30.24
C SER A 475 -14.85 -19.30 30.72
N LEU A 476 -15.37 -18.31 29.99
CA LEU A 476 -16.65 -17.67 30.31
C LEU A 476 -17.83 -18.66 30.19
N VAL A 477 -17.87 -19.48 29.13
CA VAL A 477 -18.89 -20.53 28.98
C VAL A 477 -18.81 -21.55 30.13
N ARG A 478 -17.60 -21.92 30.56
CA ARG A 478 -17.41 -22.80 31.72
C ARG A 478 -17.91 -22.14 33.01
N LEU A 479 -17.58 -20.86 33.22
CA LEU A 479 -18.06 -20.11 34.38
C LEU A 479 -19.58 -20.02 34.40
N THR A 480 -20.23 -19.75 33.26
CA THR A 480 -21.69 -19.76 33.15
C THR A 480 -22.31 -21.09 33.61
N LYS A 481 -21.69 -22.23 33.27
CA LYS A 481 -22.14 -23.55 33.76
C LYS A 481 -21.93 -23.72 35.25
N ASN A 482 -20.76 -23.34 35.76
CA ASN A 482 -20.46 -23.43 37.18
C ASN A 482 -21.40 -22.57 38.04
N LEU A 483 -21.90 -21.46 37.47
CA LEU A 483 -22.88 -20.58 38.12
C LEU A 483 -24.34 -20.98 37.83
N HIS A 484 -24.60 -22.07 37.10
CA HIS A 484 -25.93 -22.54 36.72
C HIS A 484 -26.77 -21.51 35.93
N LEU A 485 -26.11 -20.72 35.07
CA LEU A 485 -26.69 -19.60 34.33
C LEU A 485 -27.06 -19.95 32.87
N GLU A 486 -26.98 -21.21 32.44
CA GLU A 486 -27.13 -21.59 31.02
C GLU A 486 -28.52 -21.30 30.44
N LYS A 487 -29.55 -21.22 31.28
CA LYS A 487 -30.92 -20.88 30.87
C LYS A 487 -31.14 -19.37 30.69
N VAL A 488 -30.22 -18.56 31.20
CA VAL A 488 -30.35 -17.09 31.31
C VAL A 488 -29.35 -16.37 30.40
N VAL A 489 -28.13 -16.92 30.28
CA VAL A 489 -27.03 -16.33 29.53
C VAL A 489 -26.91 -17.01 28.17
N GLN A 490 -26.99 -16.22 27.11
CA GLN A 490 -26.80 -16.67 25.74
C GLN A 490 -25.55 -16.02 25.12
N PHE A 491 -24.58 -16.86 24.72
CA PHE A 491 -23.44 -16.43 23.92
C PHE A 491 -23.82 -16.42 22.44
N VAL A 492 -24.01 -15.24 21.87
CA VAL A 492 -24.43 -15.06 20.47
C VAL A 492 -23.26 -15.32 19.50
N GLY A 493 -22.02 -15.05 19.93
CA GLY A 493 -20.84 -15.10 19.06
C GLY A 493 -20.61 -13.78 18.32
N HIS A 494 -19.77 -13.81 17.29
CA HIS A 494 -19.55 -12.64 16.43
C HIS A 494 -20.82 -12.32 15.62
N VAL A 495 -21.17 -11.05 15.54
CA VAL A 495 -22.37 -10.54 14.85
C VAL A 495 -21.97 -9.51 13.81
N ASP A 496 -22.71 -9.43 12.72
CA ASP A 496 -22.53 -8.38 11.71
C ASP A 496 -23.10 -7.04 12.19
N GLU A 497 -22.89 -5.99 11.40
CA GLU A 497 -23.30 -4.62 11.74
C GLU A 497 -24.83 -4.50 11.93
N LYS A 498 -25.62 -5.23 11.14
CA LYS A 498 -27.09 -5.18 11.19
C LYS A 498 -27.61 -5.82 12.47
N GLU A 499 -27.11 -7.01 12.82
CA GLU A 499 -27.48 -7.69 14.05
C GLU A 499 -26.91 -6.96 15.28
N LYS A 500 -25.72 -6.35 15.18
CA LYS A 500 -25.17 -5.46 16.23
C LYS A 500 -26.15 -4.35 16.58
N ILE A 501 -26.64 -3.61 15.58
CA ILE A 501 -27.59 -2.50 15.79
C ILE A 501 -28.89 -3.02 16.40
N LYS A 502 -29.43 -4.12 15.89
CA LYS A 502 -30.66 -4.74 16.41
C LYS A 502 -30.53 -5.18 17.87
N LEU A 503 -29.40 -5.78 18.26
CA LEU A 503 -29.13 -6.15 19.64
C LEU A 503 -29.06 -4.91 20.53
N LEU A 504 -28.29 -3.90 20.11
CA LEU A 504 -28.16 -2.64 20.84
C LEU A 504 -29.52 -1.94 21.00
N SER A 505 -30.33 -1.89 19.96
CA SER A 505 -31.64 -1.22 19.97
C SER A 505 -32.70 -1.97 20.79
N SER A 506 -32.65 -3.30 20.80
CA SER A 506 -33.64 -4.14 21.51
C SER A 506 -33.30 -4.36 22.99
N ALA A 507 -32.03 -4.23 23.37
CA ALA A 507 -31.61 -4.36 24.77
C ALA A 507 -32.24 -3.29 25.67
N TRP A 508 -32.55 -3.67 26.91
CA TRP A 508 -33.06 -2.75 27.92
C TRP A 508 -31.92 -1.98 28.58
N VAL A 509 -30.80 -2.65 28.81
CA VAL A 509 -29.58 -2.10 29.39
C VAL A 509 -28.37 -2.70 28.70
N PHE A 510 -27.36 -1.88 28.44
CA PHE A 510 -26.05 -2.31 27.96
C PHE A 510 -25.04 -2.27 29.10
N VAL A 511 -24.20 -3.29 29.24
CA VAL A 511 -23.20 -3.39 30.32
C VAL A 511 -21.79 -3.45 29.76
N ASN A 512 -20.92 -2.56 30.23
CA ASN A 512 -19.49 -2.55 29.90
C ASN A 512 -18.63 -2.63 31.18
N PRO A 513 -18.27 -3.84 31.65
CA PRO A 513 -17.56 -4.04 32.92
C PRO A 513 -16.03 -3.96 32.76
N SER A 514 -15.53 -3.34 31.69
CA SER A 514 -14.11 -3.37 31.33
C SER A 514 -13.20 -2.78 32.40
N LEU A 515 -12.06 -3.42 32.63
CA LEU A 515 -10.99 -2.90 33.49
C LEU A 515 -10.38 -1.63 32.90
N ILE A 516 -10.22 -1.58 31.57
CA ILE A 516 -9.63 -0.44 30.90
C ILE A 516 -10.22 -0.23 29.50
N GLU A 517 -10.38 1.05 29.13
CA GLU A 517 -10.88 1.52 27.84
C GLU A 517 -10.22 2.86 27.47
N GLY A 518 -10.08 3.11 26.16
CA GLY A 518 -9.75 4.46 25.68
C GLY A 518 -10.98 5.38 25.59
N TRP A 519 -12.14 4.80 25.22
CA TRP A 519 -13.42 5.49 25.03
C TRP A 519 -14.62 4.55 25.19
N GLY A 520 -14.55 3.34 24.60
CA GLY A 520 -15.68 2.42 24.56
C GLY A 520 -16.71 2.78 23.49
N ILE A 521 -16.38 2.54 22.22
CA ILE A 521 -17.26 2.85 21.06
C ILE A 521 -18.66 2.24 21.27
N THR A 522 -18.73 0.98 21.73
CA THR A 522 -19.98 0.25 21.97
C THR A 522 -20.88 0.90 23.03
N THR A 523 -20.29 1.63 23.98
CA THR A 523 -21.03 2.43 24.99
C THR A 523 -21.78 3.59 24.32
N ILE A 524 -21.13 4.31 23.39
CA ILE A 524 -21.79 5.39 22.66
C ILE A 524 -22.78 4.84 21.61
N GLU A 525 -22.46 3.71 20.96
CA GLU A 525 -23.40 3.04 20.05
C GLU A 525 -24.68 2.59 20.80
N ALA A 526 -24.56 2.04 22.01
CA ALA A 526 -25.72 1.72 22.86
C ALA A 526 -26.55 2.97 23.18
N ASN A 527 -25.89 4.07 23.56
CA ASN A 527 -26.55 5.34 23.81
C ASN A 527 -27.29 5.89 22.57
N ALA A 528 -26.69 5.77 21.38
CA ALA A 528 -27.30 6.17 20.11
C ALA A 528 -28.53 5.33 19.75
N CYS A 529 -28.54 4.04 20.14
CA CYS A 529 -29.71 3.18 20.03
C CYS A 529 -30.76 3.39 21.16
N GLY A 530 -30.58 4.42 22.00
CA GLY A 530 -31.48 4.71 23.12
C GLY A 530 -31.44 3.66 24.21
N THR A 531 -30.33 2.95 24.37
CA THR A 531 -30.12 1.93 25.40
C THR A 531 -29.19 2.48 26.48
N PRO A 532 -29.69 2.69 27.70
CA PRO A 532 -28.87 3.11 28.83
C PRO A 532 -27.69 2.18 29.10
N VAL A 533 -26.57 2.77 29.52
CA VAL A 533 -25.32 2.04 29.77
C VAL A 533 -25.03 1.95 31.26
N ILE A 534 -24.58 0.78 31.71
CA ILE A 534 -23.92 0.60 33.01
C ILE A 534 -22.46 0.22 32.73
N ALA A 535 -21.52 1.03 33.18
CA ALA A 535 -20.11 0.89 32.83
C ALA A 535 -19.21 0.96 34.06
N SER A 536 -18.03 0.34 33.97
CA SER A 536 -17.01 0.49 35.01
C SER A 536 -16.52 1.94 35.12
N ASN A 537 -16.32 2.41 36.36
CA ASN A 537 -15.82 3.74 36.69
C ASN A 537 -14.31 3.85 36.48
N VAL A 538 -13.87 3.69 35.23
CA VAL A 538 -12.46 3.71 34.80
C VAL A 538 -12.23 4.78 33.74
N ALA A 539 -10.97 5.15 33.50
CA ALA A 539 -10.58 6.09 32.46
C ALA A 539 -11.17 5.68 31.09
N GLY A 540 -11.52 6.67 30.26
CA GLY A 540 -12.21 6.47 28.99
C GLY A 540 -13.72 6.23 29.15
N LEU A 541 -14.15 5.28 29.99
CA LEU A 541 -15.58 5.06 30.25
C LEU A 541 -16.22 6.21 31.03
N ARG A 542 -15.47 6.85 31.96
CA ARG A 542 -15.87 8.10 32.61
C ARG A 542 -16.15 9.23 31.63
N ASP A 543 -15.43 9.25 30.50
CA ASP A 543 -15.61 10.29 29.48
C ASP A 543 -16.77 9.96 28.54
N ALA A 544 -16.99 8.68 28.25
CA ALA A 544 -18.05 8.23 27.35
C ALA A 544 -19.43 8.14 28.02
N VAL A 545 -19.51 7.99 29.35
CA VAL A 545 -20.77 7.95 30.09
C VAL A 545 -20.95 9.22 30.91
N LYS A 546 -21.95 10.03 30.57
CA LYS A 546 -22.37 11.17 31.39
C LYS A 546 -23.21 10.69 32.57
N ASN A 547 -22.54 10.24 33.64
CA ASN A 547 -23.18 9.77 34.87
C ASN A 547 -23.93 10.89 35.62
N PRO A 548 -25.15 10.67 36.15
CA PRO A 548 -26.03 9.52 35.98
C PRO A 548 -27.00 9.65 34.78
N HIS A 549 -26.84 10.67 33.92
CA HIS A 549 -27.83 11.04 32.91
C HIS A 549 -27.87 10.10 31.69
N SER A 550 -26.72 9.76 31.08
CA SER A 550 -26.67 8.87 29.90
C SER A 550 -26.38 7.41 30.27
N GLY A 551 -26.33 7.09 31.55
CA GLY A 551 -25.86 5.80 32.07
C GLY A 551 -25.33 5.91 33.50
N LEU A 552 -25.00 4.78 34.09
CA LEU A 552 -24.47 4.66 35.45
C LEU A 552 -23.01 4.19 35.42
N LEU A 553 -22.17 4.83 36.23
CA LEU A 553 -20.79 4.38 36.48
C LEU A 553 -20.71 3.62 37.79
N VAL A 554 -20.15 2.41 37.73
CA VAL A 554 -20.00 1.50 38.87
C VAL A 554 -18.51 1.23 39.11
N PRO A 555 -18.02 1.26 40.37
CA PRO A 555 -16.66 0.82 40.69
C PRO A 555 -16.27 -0.49 39.99
N TYR A 556 -15.05 -0.54 39.44
CA TYR A 556 -14.58 -1.71 38.72
C TYR A 556 -14.51 -2.93 39.64
N GLY A 557 -14.85 -4.11 39.09
CA GLY A 557 -14.66 -5.37 39.81
C GLY A 557 -15.69 -5.66 40.91
N GLN A 558 -16.81 -4.92 40.96
CA GLN A 558 -17.86 -5.06 41.97
C GLN A 558 -19.16 -5.67 41.41
N PRO A 559 -19.28 -7.02 41.30
CA PRO A 559 -20.48 -7.67 40.76
C PRO A 559 -21.79 -7.27 41.45
N LYS A 560 -21.79 -7.09 42.76
CA LYS A 560 -22.99 -6.70 43.53
C LYS A 560 -23.52 -5.33 43.10
N GLU A 561 -22.64 -4.34 42.94
CA GLU A 561 -23.03 -2.99 42.53
C GLU A 561 -23.49 -2.95 41.06
N PHE A 562 -22.86 -3.75 40.19
CA PHE A 562 -23.35 -3.96 38.84
C PHE A 562 -24.75 -4.58 38.85
N GLY A 563 -24.97 -5.62 39.67
CA GLY A 563 -26.26 -6.30 39.80
C GLY A 563 -27.37 -5.38 40.31
N ALA A 564 -27.07 -4.56 41.34
CA ALA A 564 -27.99 -3.57 41.87
C ALA A 564 -28.36 -2.50 40.82
N SER A 565 -27.36 -1.97 40.10
CA SER A 565 -27.58 -0.97 39.04
C SER A 565 -28.40 -1.53 37.87
N ILE A 566 -28.13 -2.76 37.46
CA ILE A 566 -28.91 -3.46 36.42
C ILE A 566 -30.35 -3.62 36.91
N THR A 567 -30.54 -4.11 38.13
CA THR A 567 -31.87 -4.33 38.72
C THR A 567 -32.67 -3.03 38.81
N LEU A 568 -32.03 -1.93 39.22
CA LEU A 568 -32.64 -0.60 39.27
C LEU A 568 -33.20 -0.17 37.91
N LEU A 569 -32.38 -0.23 36.86
CA LEU A 569 -32.80 0.18 35.51
C LEU A 569 -33.81 -0.79 34.88
N LEU A 570 -33.76 -2.08 35.22
CA LEU A 570 -34.73 -3.05 34.72
C LEU A 570 -36.11 -2.90 35.38
N LYS A 571 -36.17 -2.62 36.70
CA LYS A 571 -37.42 -2.39 37.45
C LYS A 571 -38.04 -1.02 37.17
N ASN A 572 -37.23 0.04 37.09
CA ASN A 572 -37.74 1.42 36.97
C ASN A 572 -37.85 1.86 35.50
N HIS A 573 -39.01 1.60 34.89
CA HIS A 573 -39.29 2.00 33.51
C HIS A 573 -39.17 3.52 33.29
N LYS A 574 -39.66 4.35 34.23
CA LYS A 574 -39.62 5.82 34.10
C LYS A 574 -38.17 6.31 34.06
N MET A 575 -37.34 5.85 34.99
CA MET A 575 -35.91 6.19 35.04
C MET A 575 -35.19 5.71 33.77
N ARG A 576 -35.45 4.47 33.32
CA ARG A 576 -34.86 3.93 32.09
C ARG A 576 -35.26 4.74 30.85
N ALA A 577 -36.52 5.15 30.74
CA ALA A 577 -37.02 5.97 29.63
C ALA A 577 -36.41 7.38 29.65
N GLN A 578 -36.28 7.98 30.83
CA GLN A 578 -35.62 9.28 31.00
C GLN A 578 -34.13 9.20 30.64
N MET A 579 -33.43 8.18 31.15
CA MET A 579 -32.02 7.94 30.84
C MET A 579 -31.82 7.67 29.34
N SER A 580 -32.73 6.93 28.69
CA SER A 580 -32.71 6.71 27.24
C SER A 580 -32.78 8.02 26.44
N LYS A 581 -33.64 8.98 26.83
CA LYS A 581 -33.70 10.31 26.20
C LYS A 581 -32.37 11.06 26.33
N TYR A 582 -31.76 11.04 27.51
CA TYR A 582 -30.45 11.67 27.73
C TYR A 582 -29.31 10.94 27.00
N SER A 583 -29.33 9.61 26.93
CA SER A 583 -28.41 8.79 26.15
C SER A 583 -28.40 9.21 24.68
N LEU A 584 -29.57 9.42 24.08
CA LEU A 584 -29.69 9.89 22.70
C LEU A 584 -29.12 11.29 22.53
N ALA A 585 -29.46 12.22 23.42
CA ALA A 585 -28.93 13.58 23.38
C ALA A 585 -27.41 13.62 23.56
N TRP A 586 -26.86 12.72 24.38
CA TRP A 586 -25.43 12.57 24.62
C TRP A 586 -24.72 11.98 23.40
N ALA A 587 -25.23 10.89 22.84
CA ALA A 587 -24.64 10.22 21.67
C ALA A 587 -24.58 11.12 20.43
N LYS A 588 -25.56 12.01 20.24
CA LYS A 588 -25.59 13.00 19.14
C LYS A 588 -24.37 13.93 19.10
N LYS A 589 -23.62 14.06 20.19
CA LYS A 589 -22.39 14.87 20.26
C LYS A 589 -21.16 14.17 19.68
N PHE A 590 -21.27 12.87 19.36
CA PHE A 590 -20.16 12.03 18.91
C PHE A 590 -20.41 11.49 17.52
N ASP A 591 -20.38 12.37 16.54
CA ASP A 591 -20.60 12.00 15.15
C ASP A 591 -19.25 11.76 14.42
N TRP A 592 -19.19 10.73 13.57
CA TRP A 592 -17.98 10.39 12.84
C TRP A 592 -17.59 11.44 11.80
N ASP A 593 -18.54 12.12 11.17
CA ASP A 593 -18.28 13.19 10.19
C ASP A 593 -17.64 14.39 10.88
N GLN A 594 -18.16 14.77 12.05
CA GLN A 594 -17.55 15.82 12.88
C GLN A 594 -16.13 15.44 13.34
N SER A 595 -15.92 14.19 13.72
CA SER A 595 -14.62 13.68 14.17
C SER A 595 -13.59 13.68 13.03
N ALA A 596 -14.00 13.23 11.83
CA ALA A 596 -13.18 13.31 10.63
C ALA A 596 -12.85 14.76 10.26
N GLN A 597 -13.84 15.65 10.25
CA GLN A 597 -13.62 17.06 9.92
C GLN A 597 -12.65 17.73 10.91
N LYS A 598 -12.75 17.40 12.20
CA LYS A 598 -11.81 17.89 13.23
C LYS A 598 -10.40 17.33 13.00
N ALA A 599 -10.27 16.03 12.78
CA ALA A 599 -8.98 15.38 12.54
C ALA A 599 -8.27 15.96 11.31
N ILE A 600 -8.95 16.08 10.16
CA ILE A 600 -8.32 16.61 8.95
C ILE A 600 -7.91 18.08 9.10
N ASN A 601 -8.67 18.87 9.89
CA ASN A 601 -8.31 20.25 10.19
C ASN A 601 -7.05 20.34 11.07
N ILE A 602 -6.89 19.44 12.05
CA ILE A 602 -5.66 19.33 12.85
C ILE A 602 -4.47 18.98 11.95
N LEU A 603 -4.63 17.99 11.07
CA LEU A 603 -3.58 17.60 10.11
C LEU A 603 -3.17 18.78 9.24
N ARG A 604 -4.14 19.47 8.61
CA ARG A 604 -3.90 20.65 7.76
C ARG A 604 -3.24 21.80 8.53
N ALA A 605 -3.67 22.07 9.76
CA ALA A 605 -3.15 23.18 10.56
C ALA A 605 -1.66 23.00 10.92
N GLY A 606 -1.24 21.75 11.15
CA GLY A 606 0.15 21.39 11.44
C GLY A 606 1.06 21.24 10.22
N LEU A 607 0.53 21.38 8.99
CA LEU A 607 1.39 21.40 7.80
C LEU A 607 2.22 22.70 7.72
N PRO A 608 3.49 22.64 7.25
CA PRO A 608 4.35 23.80 7.04
C PRO A 608 3.74 24.85 6.10
N ARG A 609 4.14 26.14 6.22
CA ARG A 609 3.60 27.28 5.45
C ARG A 609 3.57 27.07 3.92
N LYS A 610 4.48 26.25 3.36
CA LYS A 610 4.47 25.89 1.93
C LYS A 610 3.16 25.21 1.47
N TYR A 611 2.42 24.59 2.39
CA TYR A 611 1.11 23.96 2.14
C TYR A 611 -0.10 24.84 2.51
N LYS A 612 0.10 25.98 3.19
CA LYS A 612 -1.00 26.86 3.66
C LYS A 612 -1.57 27.80 2.60
N TRP A 613 -0.90 27.96 1.45
CA TRP A 613 -1.33 28.82 0.34
C TRP A 613 -2.60 28.35 -0.39
N ILE A 614 -3.16 27.22 0.00
CA ILE A 614 -4.31 26.58 -0.64
C ILE A 614 -5.64 27.29 -0.31
N LYS A 615 -5.69 28.21 0.66
CA LYS A 615 -6.95 28.83 1.10
C LYS A 615 -7.36 30.15 0.40
N SER A 616 -6.70 30.58 -0.68
CA SER A 616 -7.15 31.77 -1.42
C SER A 616 -7.08 31.61 -2.94
N SER A 617 -8.04 30.92 -3.52
CA SER A 617 -8.42 31.16 -4.91
C SER A 617 -9.94 31.08 -5.04
N ARG A 618 -10.60 32.22 -4.76
CA ARG A 618 -11.81 32.56 -5.53
C ARG A 618 -11.35 32.97 -6.93
N SER A 619 -12.16 32.60 -7.93
CA SER A 619 -12.03 32.77 -9.38
C SER A 619 -11.28 31.64 -10.14
N PRO A 620 -12.00 30.89 -11.01
CA PRO A 620 -11.40 29.94 -11.92
C PRO A 620 -10.86 30.66 -13.16
N GLY A 621 -9.57 30.46 -13.46
CA GLY A 621 -8.94 30.96 -14.68
C GLY A 621 -7.55 31.53 -14.43
N TYR A 622 -6.56 30.93 -15.10
CA TYR A 622 -5.15 31.34 -15.20
C TYR A 622 -4.18 30.88 -14.09
N PRO A 623 -3.22 29.99 -14.40
CA PRO A 623 -2.21 29.53 -13.44
C PRO A 623 -1.10 30.58 -13.23
N ASN A 624 -0.88 30.93 -11.97
CA ASN A 624 0.19 31.79 -11.47
C ASN A 624 1.57 31.23 -11.85
N LEU A 625 2.33 32.00 -12.64
CA LEU A 625 3.78 31.82 -12.77
C LEU A 625 4.49 32.71 -11.75
N LEU A 626 5.53 32.17 -11.12
CA LEU A 626 6.46 32.87 -10.24
C LEU A 626 6.89 34.23 -10.81
N LEU A 627 7.10 35.19 -9.89
CA LEU A 627 7.78 36.49 -10.03
C LEU A 627 6.88 37.73 -10.18
N GLY A 628 6.70 38.47 -9.07
CA GLY A 628 6.15 39.84 -9.03
C GLY A 628 4.65 39.96 -9.33
N GLN A 629 3.90 40.71 -8.52
CA GLN A 629 2.52 41.05 -8.89
C GLN A 629 2.57 42.00 -10.09
N ALA A 630 2.21 41.50 -11.27
CA ALA A 630 1.95 42.33 -12.43
C ALA A 630 0.52 42.89 -12.34
N LYS A 631 0.38 44.22 -12.29
CA LYS A 631 -0.92 44.89 -12.43
C LYS A 631 -1.04 45.46 -13.83
N TYR A 632 -2.15 45.17 -14.50
CA TYR A 632 -2.49 45.68 -15.82
C TYR A 632 -3.43 46.89 -15.66
N LYS A 633 -3.15 48.00 -16.33
CA LYS A 633 -4.03 49.19 -16.35
C LYS A 633 -4.00 49.77 -17.78
N GLY A 634 -4.97 49.37 -18.61
CA GLY A 634 -4.98 49.67 -20.05
C GLY A 634 -3.82 48.98 -20.80
N ASN A 635 -3.23 49.65 -21.80
CA ASN A 635 -2.05 49.17 -22.57
C ASN A 635 -0.72 49.21 -21.78
N ARG A 636 -0.78 49.40 -20.45
CA ARG A 636 0.38 49.49 -19.56
C ARG A 636 0.47 48.30 -18.62
N ILE A 637 1.66 47.71 -18.54
CA ILE A 637 1.99 46.62 -17.62
C ILE A 637 2.91 47.18 -16.53
N PHE A 638 2.49 47.02 -15.28
CA PHE A 638 3.28 47.38 -14.10
C PHE A 638 3.73 46.11 -13.40
N VAL A 639 5.03 45.81 -13.45
CA VAL A 639 5.59 44.65 -12.75
C VAL A 639 6.25 45.14 -11.47
N LYS A 640 5.60 44.87 -10.33
CA LYS A 640 6.17 45.21 -9.02
C LYS A 640 7.13 44.11 -8.59
N SER A 641 8.41 44.40 -8.41
CA SER A 641 9.40 43.32 -8.22
C SER A 641 10.59 43.62 -7.28
N TRP A 642 10.98 42.53 -6.59
CA TRP A 642 12.20 42.21 -5.83
C TRP A 642 12.73 43.21 -4.78
N LEU A 643 12.77 42.75 -3.52
CA LEU A 643 13.66 43.29 -2.49
C LEU A 643 15.10 42.84 -2.84
N LYS A 644 15.87 43.70 -3.53
CA LYS A 644 17.19 43.46 -4.19
C LYS A 644 17.18 42.60 -5.48
N PRO A 645 17.31 43.21 -6.68
CA PRO A 645 17.34 42.45 -7.95
C PRO A 645 18.68 41.73 -8.18
N PRO A 646 18.69 40.49 -8.72
CA PRO A 646 19.92 39.80 -9.12
C PRO A 646 20.61 40.50 -10.32
N LYS A 647 21.94 40.37 -10.44
CA LYS A 647 22.73 41.00 -11.53
C LYS A 647 22.20 40.66 -12.94
N SER A 648 21.65 39.47 -13.14
CA SER A 648 21.03 39.04 -14.41
C SER A 648 19.84 39.91 -14.83
N ALA A 649 18.98 40.32 -13.88
CA ALA A 649 17.83 41.17 -14.18
C ALA A 649 18.25 42.59 -14.61
N LEU A 650 19.35 43.12 -14.05
CA LEU A 650 19.92 44.41 -14.47
C LEU A 650 20.54 44.34 -15.87
N ASN A 651 21.13 43.19 -16.23
CA ASN A 651 21.64 42.94 -17.57
C ASN A 651 20.52 42.83 -18.61
N GLU A 652 19.39 42.20 -18.27
CA GLU A 652 18.20 42.15 -19.14
C GLU A 652 17.63 43.55 -19.43
N VAL A 653 17.57 44.43 -18.43
CA VAL A 653 17.12 45.83 -18.63
C VAL A 653 18.09 46.62 -19.50
N ARG A 654 19.41 46.40 -19.36
CA ARG A 654 20.43 47.00 -20.25
C ARG A 654 20.28 46.50 -21.69
N ALA A 655 20.13 45.19 -21.86
CA ALA A 655 19.91 44.57 -23.15
C ALA A 655 18.67 45.15 -23.85
N TYR A 656 17.57 45.29 -23.11
CA TYR A 656 16.33 45.86 -23.64
C TYR A 656 16.47 47.33 -24.04
N ARG A 657 17.21 48.14 -23.27
CA ARG A 657 17.50 49.54 -23.64
C ARG A 657 18.33 49.64 -24.91
N LEU A 658 19.37 48.82 -25.04
CA LEU A 658 20.22 48.74 -26.25
C LEU A 658 19.39 48.32 -27.47
N LEU A 659 18.59 47.26 -27.33
CA LEU A 659 17.71 46.79 -28.40
C LEU A 659 16.68 47.86 -28.80
N SER A 660 16.06 48.51 -27.80
CA SER A 660 15.08 49.57 -28.02
C SER A 660 15.69 50.83 -28.64
N SER A 661 16.96 51.16 -28.35
CA SER A 661 17.65 52.28 -28.99
C SER A 661 18.06 51.97 -30.42
N SER A 662 18.56 50.76 -30.69
CA SER A 662 18.97 50.36 -32.03
C SER A 662 17.78 50.20 -32.99
N LEU A 663 16.59 49.89 -32.48
CA LEU A 663 15.38 49.62 -33.29
C LEU A 663 14.37 50.77 -33.28
N LYS A 664 14.76 51.92 -32.71
CA LYS A 664 13.89 53.08 -32.50
C LYS A 664 13.32 53.57 -33.83
N GLY A 665 11.99 53.51 -33.97
CA GLY A 665 11.26 53.94 -35.18
C GLY A 665 11.14 52.91 -36.31
N ARG A 666 11.78 51.73 -36.21
CA ARG A 666 11.74 50.68 -37.26
C ARG A 666 10.91 49.45 -36.89
N VAL A 667 10.85 49.10 -35.60
CA VAL A 667 10.09 47.93 -35.10
C VAL A 667 9.31 48.29 -33.85
N LYS A 668 8.11 47.73 -33.71
CA LYS A 668 7.36 47.82 -32.45
C LYS A 668 8.07 47.11 -31.32
N LEU A 669 8.62 47.89 -30.39
CA LEU A 669 8.98 47.40 -29.08
C LEU A 669 8.16 48.16 -28.03
N PRO A 670 7.75 47.50 -26.94
CA PRO A 670 7.12 48.19 -25.82
C PRO A 670 8.00 49.35 -25.32
N LYS A 671 7.42 50.52 -25.07
CA LYS A 671 8.17 51.67 -24.57
C LYS A 671 8.45 51.46 -23.08
N LEU A 672 9.72 51.50 -22.70
CA LEU A 672 10.14 51.48 -21.29
C LEU A 672 9.82 52.85 -20.67
N LEU A 673 8.81 52.91 -19.80
CA LEU A 673 8.32 54.16 -19.22
C LEU A 673 9.23 54.71 -18.13
N PHE A 674 9.68 53.84 -17.22
CA PHE A 674 10.62 54.19 -16.15
C PHE A 674 11.31 52.94 -15.61
N VAL A 675 12.47 53.15 -14.98
CA VAL A 675 13.17 52.16 -14.15
C VAL A 675 13.55 52.88 -12.87
N ASP A 676 12.78 52.69 -11.81
CA ASP A 676 13.11 53.25 -10.49
C ASP A 676 14.12 52.32 -9.79
N ARG A 677 15.24 52.90 -9.35
CA ARG A 677 16.34 52.23 -8.64
C ARG A 677 16.53 52.77 -7.22
N SER A 678 15.49 53.31 -6.59
CA SER A 678 15.55 53.64 -5.16
C SER A 678 16.04 52.42 -4.36
N LYS A 679 16.89 52.66 -3.33
CA LYS A 679 17.91 51.75 -2.76
C LYS A 679 17.46 50.37 -2.19
N SER A 680 16.35 49.80 -2.62
CA SER A 680 15.97 48.41 -2.33
C SER A 680 14.94 47.77 -3.29
N ARG A 681 14.49 48.42 -4.37
CA ARG A 681 13.47 47.87 -5.30
C ARG A 681 13.77 48.20 -6.77
N LEU A 682 13.27 47.34 -7.67
CA LEU A 682 13.29 47.57 -9.12
C LEU A 682 11.87 47.53 -9.66
N ASP A 683 11.31 48.71 -9.93
CA ASP A 683 9.99 48.87 -10.54
C ASP A 683 10.14 49.25 -12.01
N ILE A 684 9.40 48.55 -12.89
CA ILE A 684 9.46 48.74 -14.34
C ILE A 684 8.05 48.94 -14.90
N GLY A 685 7.87 50.04 -15.63
CA GLY A 685 6.66 50.31 -16.42
C GLY A 685 6.91 50.09 -17.91
N LEU A 686 6.02 49.36 -18.58
CA LEU A 686 6.04 49.18 -20.04
C LEU A 686 4.70 49.63 -20.64
N GLU A 687 4.74 50.37 -21.75
CA GLU A 687 3.57 50.79 -22.52
C GLU A 687 3.64 50.22 -23.94
N TYR A 688 2.58 49.52 -24.37
CA TYR A 688 2.45 49.08 -25.75
C TYR A 688 1.83 50.20 -26.58
N VAL A 689 2.54 50.63 -27.63
CA VAL A 689 2.04 51.61 -28.60
C VAL A 689 1.50 50.86 -29.84
N GLU A 690 0.31 51.22 -30.30
CA GLU A 690 -0.28 50.67 -31.54
C GLU A 690 0.47 51.16 -32.80
N GLY A 691 0.41 50.39 -33.90
CA GLY A 691 1.23 50.58 -35.12
C GLY A 691 1.33 49.32 -36.00
N LYS A 692 2.28 49.18 -36.95
CA LYS A 692 2.40 47.99 -37.84
C LYS A 692 3.43 46.94 -37.35
N THR A 693 3.21 45.65 -37.64
CA THR A 693 4.09 44.50 -37.34
C THR A 693 5.19 44.33 -38.41
N LEU A 694 6.35 43.72 -38.04
CA LEU A 694 7.54 43.60 -38.90
C LEU A 694 7.26 42.96 -40.29
N GLY A 695 6.23 42.12 -40.37
CA GLY A 695 5.82 41.43 -41.61
C GLY A 695 5.37 42.35 -42.74
N ASN A 696 5.14 43.64 -42.46
CA ASN A 696 4.65 44.61 -43.44
C ASN A 696 5.75 45.43 -44.15
N PHE A 697 7.04 45.18 -43.86
CA PHE A 697 8.17 45.84 -44.55
C PHE A 697 8.70 44.99 -45.72
N PRO A 698 9.28 45.58 -46.77
CA PRO A 698 10.01 44.84 -47.81
C PRO A 698 11.14 43.98 -47.23
N LEU A 699 11.43 42.83 -47.86
CA LEU A 699 12.38 41.83 -47.34
C LEU A 699 13.77 42.40 -47.03
N ALA A 700 14.28 43.33 -47.85
CA ALA A 700 15.56 43.99 -47.62
C ALA A 700 15.58 44.82 -46.33
N GLN A 701 14.49 45.52 -46.00
CA GLN A 701 14.36 46.26 -44.75
C GLN A 701 14.20 45.32 -43.55
N GLN A 702 13.47 44.20 -43.71
CA GLN A 702 13.39 43.17 -42.68
C GLN A 702 14.79 42.60 -42.36
N LEU A 703 15.58 42.27 -43.38
CA LEU A 703 16.95 41.75 -43.23
C LEU A 703 17.92 42.77 -42.60
N SER A 704 17.83 44.04 -42.98
CA SER A 704 18.60 45.13 -42.36
C SER A 704 18.31 45.27 -40.87
N VAL A 705 17.03 45.22 -40.49
CA VAL A 705 16.61 45.29 -39.09
C VAL A 705 17.14 44.07 -38.30
N TYR A 706 17.13 42.88 -38.91
CA TYR A 706 17.70 41.69 -38.28
C TYR A 706 19.21 41.77 -38.07
N ARG A 707 19.98 42.33 -39.03
CA ARG A 707 21.43 42.58 -38.86
C ARG A 707 21.71 43.42 -37.61
N GLU A 708 20.96 44.50 -37.43
CA GLU A 708 21.10 45.39 -36.28
C GLU A 708 20.71 44.71 -34.95
N VAL A 709 19.63 43.90 -34.95
CA VAL A 709 19.21 43.09 -33.79
C VAL A 709 20.31 42.10 -33.38
N ILE A 710 20.86 41.38 -34.35
CA ILE A 710 21.88 40.34 -34.13
C ILE A 710 23.18 40.98 -33.61
N SER A 711 23.60 42.08 -34.23
CA SER A 711 24.77 42.86 -33.76
C SER A 711 24.57 43.32 -32.32
N ALA A 712 23.42 43.91 -31.98
CA ALA A 712 23.11 44.38 -30.63
C ALA A 712 23.01 43.23 -29.59
N LEU A 713 22.55 42.05 -29.99
CA LEU A 713 22.45 40.87 -29.12
C LEU A 713 23.80 40.17 -28.93
N SER A 714 24.68 40.19 -29.93
CA SER A 714 26.00 39.56 -29.88
C SER A 714 26.96 40.24 -28.90
N SER A 715 26.73 41.51 -28.56
CA SER A 715 27.53 42.27 -27.58
C SER A 715 27.12 42.06 -26.11
N LEU A 716 26.18 41.15 -25.81
CA LEU A 716 25.64 40.93 -24.46
C LEU A 716 26.09 39.58 -23.88
N PRO A 717 26.50 39.50 -22.59
CA PRO A 717 26.74 38.22 -21.92
C PRO A 717 25.43 37.43 -21.71
N ALA A 718 25.53 36.10 -21.73
CA ALA A 718 24.42 35.13 -21.76
C ALA A 718 23.13 35.56 -21.03
N MET A 719 22.01 35.58 -21.76
CA MET A 719 20.70 35.97 -21.24
C MET A 719 20.06 34.87 -20.39
N GLY A 720 19.45 35.26 -19.27
CA GLY A 720 18.56 34.38 -18.50
C GLY A 720 17.13 34.34 -19.09
N THR A 721 16.31 33.40 -18.62
CA THR A 721 14.93 33.15 -19.12
C THR A 721 13.88 34.15 -18.60
N GLY A 722 14.22 35.44 -18.48
CA GLY A 722 13.38 36.48 -17.86
C GLY A 722 12.32 37.11 -18.79
N ILE A 723 11.56 38.07 -18.24
CA ILE A 723 10.37 38.70 -18.86
C ILE A 723 10.71 39.40 -20.19
N PHE A 724 11.93 39.94 -20.32
CA PHE A 724 12.40 40.62 -21.53
C PHE A 724 12.91 39.68 -22.63
N ALA A 725 13.06 38.38 -22.33
CA ALA A 725 13.53 37.42 -23.32
C ALA A 725 12.48 37.14 -24.41
N ARG A 726 11.18 37.37 -24.15
CA ARG A 726 10.08 36.98 -25.05
C ARG A 726 10.02 37.74 -26.40
N PRO A 727 10.15 39.08 -26.46
CA PRO A 727 10.17 39.80 -27.74
C PRO A 727 11.43 39.48 -28.56
N ALA A 728 12.58 39.35 -27.89
CA ALA A 728 13.82 38.91 -28.52
C ALA A 728 13.71 37.46 -29.03
N LEU A 729 13.09 36.56 -28.25
CA LEU A 729 12.79 35.18 -28.69
C LEU A 729 11.88 35.15 -29.91
N TYR A 730 10.89 36.03 -29.98
CA TYR A 730 9.95 36.04 -31.11
C TYR A 730 10.64 36.46 -32.42
N LEU A 731 11.57 37.42 -32.35
CA LEU A 731 12.47 37.77 -33.45
C LEU A 731 13.42 36.60 -33.78
N ILE A 732 14.06 36.01 -32.78
CA ILE A 732 15.00 34.88 -32.97
C ILE A 732 14.29 33.65 -33.57
N LEU A 733 13.04 33.38 -33.20
CA LEU A 733 12.24 32.26 -33.71
C LEU A 733 11.62 32.52 -35.08
N SER A 734 11.48 33.78 -35.51
CA SER A 734 11.02 34.13 -36.87
C SER A 734 12.16 34.25 -37.88
N PHE A 735 13.42 34.17 -37.42
CA PHE A 735 14.62 34.21 -38.26
C PHE A 735 14.75 33.05 -39.26
N PRO A 736 14.46 31.77 -38.93
CA PRO A 736 14.56 30.66 -39.89
C PRO A 736 13.63 30.85 -41.11
N TYR A 737 12.44 31.41 -40.88
CA TYR A 737 11.49 31.73 -41.94
C TYR A 737 11.99 32.86 -42.85
N LEU A 738 12.72 33.85 -42.30
CA LEU A 738 13.28 34.96 -43.05
C LEU A 738 14.51 34.53 -43.87
N VAL A 739 15.37 33.69 -43.30
CA VAL A 739 16.52 33.08 -44.00
C VAL A 739 16.04 32.25 -45.18
N PHE A 740 14.98 31.47 -45.00
CA PHE A 740 14.36 30.74 -46.09
C PHE A 740 13.79 31.66 -47.19
N LYS A 741 13.15 32.78 -46.79
CA LYS A 741 12.63 33.76 -47.74
C LYS A 741 13.75 34.51 -48.48
N ALA A 742 14.90 34.73 -47.85
CA ALA A 742 16.09 35.32 -48.46
C ALA A 742 16.80 34.34 -49.42
N LEU A 743 16.83 33.05 -49.07
CA LEU A 743 17.32 31.95 -49.91
C LEU A 743 16.53 31.82 -51.21
N LEU A 744 15.20 31.89 -51.14
CA LEU A 744 14.34 31.84 -52.33
C LEU A 744 14.54 33.02 -53.30
N VAL A 745 15.04 34.16 -52.82
CA VAL A 745 15.22 35.38 -53.62
C VAL A 745 16.71 35.65 -53.94
N GLY A 746 17.59 34.69 -53.63
CA GLY A 746 19.03 34.79 -53.94
C GLY A 746 19.80 35.86 -53.15
N GLN A 747 19.21 36.44 -52.09
CA GLN A 747 19.81 37.50 -51.29
C GLN A 747 20.35 36.96 -49.95
N VAL A 748 21.36 36.07 -50.00
CA VAL A 748 21.88 35.41 -48.79
C VAL A 748 23.32 35.81 -48.50
N ASP A 749 23.53 36.42 -47.33
CA ASP A 749 24.85 36.65 -46.77
C ASP A 749 25.16 35.57 -45.72
N TRP A 750 25.99 34.61 -46.11
CA TRP A 750 26.27 33.40 -45.30
C TRP A 750 26.95 33.67 -43.96
N ARG A 751 27.63 34.82 -43.81
CA ARG A 751 28.29 35.18 -42.54
C ARG A 751 27.26 35.43 -41.43
N ILE A 752 26.10 35.98 -41.78
CA ILE A 752 25.03 36.29 -40.83
C ILE A 752 24.41 35.00 -40.31
N ILE A 753 24.09 34.07 -41.21
CA ILE A 753 23.46 32.79 -40.88
C ILE A 753 24.34 32.03 -39.89
N MET A 754 25.64 31.92 -40.17
CA MET A 754 26.62 31.26 -39.28
C MET A 754 26.70 31.91 -37.89
N GLN A 755 26.71 33.24 -37.79
CA GLN A 755 26.74 33.95 -36.50
C GLN A 755 25.46 33.74 -35.69
N THR A 756 24.28 33.75 -36.32
CA THR A 756 23.00 33.47 -35.66
C THR A 756 22.84 32.03 -35.23
N SER A 757 23.30 31.06 -36.03
CA SER A 757 23.22 29.63 -35.70
C SER A 757 23.99 29.33 -34.41
N ARG A 758 25.16 29.96 -34.21
CA ARG A 758 25.93 29.84 -32.96
C ARG A 758 25.21 30.46 -31.76
N LEU A 759 24.59 31.63 -31.92
CA LEU A 759 23.77 32.28 -30.89
C LEU A 759 22.53 31.44 -30.52
N PHE A 760 21.94 30.76 -31.50
CA PHE A 760 20.77 29.91 -31.31
C PHE A 760 21.14 28.59 -30.62
N LEU A 761 22.21 27.90 -31.06
CA LEU A 761 22.69 26.65 -30.46
C LEU A 761 23.15 26.85 -29.00
N GLY A 762 23.81 27.97 -28.69
CA GLY A 762 24.22 28.29 -27.32
C GLY A 762 23.06 28.49 -26.33
N ASN A 763 21.90 28.95 -26.80
CA ASN A 763 20.73 29.21 -25.95
C ASN A 763 19.64 28.12 -26.05
N ALA A 764 19.61 27.35 -27.15
CA ALA A 764 18.65 26.26 -27.37
C ALA A 764 18.86 25.08 -26.39
N HIS A 765 20.11 24.82 -26.01
CA HIS A 765 20.43 23.82 -24.98
C HIS A 765 19.77 24.11 -23.63
N THR A 766 19.55 25.39 -23.29
CA THR A 766 18.87 25.83 -22.06
C THR A 766 17.34 25.70 -22.16
N LEU A 767 16.80 25.79 -23.38
CA LEU A 767 15.36 25.80 -23.67
C LEU A 767 14.75 24.39 -23.84
N LEU A 768 15.48 23.44 -24.44
CA LEU A 768 15.01 22.05 -24.60
C LEU A 768 14.79 21.32 -23.27
N PHE A 769 15.38 21.79 -22.17
CA PHE A 769 15.21 21.21 -20.84
C PHE A 769 14.24 21.95 -19.92
N THR A 770 13.65 23.07 -20.36
CA THR A 770 12.74 23.85 -19.50
C THR A 770 11.40 24.15 -20.18
N LYS A 771 10.43 23.25 -19.93
CA LYS A 771 8.97 23.33 -20.20
C LYS A 771 8.49 22.86 -21.58
N THR A 772 8.13 21.58 -21.64
CA THR A 772 7.09 21.07 -22.57
C THR A 772 6.22 20.05 -21.84
N ARG A 773 4.91 20.33 -21.80
CA ARG A 773 3.85 19.44 -21.28
C ARG A 773 3.43 18.52 -22.43
N PHE A 774 3.70 17.22 -22.31
CA PHE A 774 2.98 16.19 -23.07
C PHE A 774 1.53 16.15 -22.56
N VAL A 775 0.54 16.28 -23.45
CA VAL A 775 -0.88 16.22 -23.13
C VAL A 775 -1.39 14.81 -23.44
N HIS A 776 -1.87 14.14 -22.38
CA HIS A 776 -2.69 12.91 -22.32
C HIS A 776 -2.25 11.63 -23.05
N ARG A 777 -2.21 10.55 -22.27
CA ARG A 777 -1.76 9.20 -22.64
C ARG A 777 -2.91 8.17 -22.57
N ASP A 778 -4.14 8.62 -22.79
CA ASP A 778 -5.35 7.78 -22.70
C ASP A 778 -5.89 7.36 -24.10
N LEU A 779 -5.23 7.73 -25.19
CA LEU A 779 -5.59 7.37 -26.57
C LEU A 779 -4.53 6.53 -27.31
N GLY A 780 -3.43 6.13 -26.66
CA GLY A 780 -2.37 5.33 -27.31
C GLY A 780 -1.55 6.05 -28.39
N LEU A 781 -1.69 7.38 -28.54
CA LEU A 781 -0.97 8.20 -29.52
C LEU A 781 0.01 9.13 -28.76
N ASP A 782 1.30 8.79 -28.76
CA ASP A 782 2.32 9.46 -27.92
C ASP A 782 2.84 10.80 -28.50
N ASN A 783 2.34 11.30 -29.64
CA ASN A 783 2.98 12.41 -30.38
C ASN A 783 2.02 13.48 -30.94
N ILE A 784 1.26 14.13 -30.07
CA ILE A 784 0.44 15.31 -30.42
C ILE A 784 0.79 16.52 -29.53
N MET A 785 1.13 17.65 -30.15
CA MET A 785 1.37 18.95 -29.50
C MET A 785 0.19 19.89 -29.75
N VAL A 786 -0.47 20.36 -28.69
CA VAL A 786 -1.62 21.29 -28.80
C VAL A 786 -1.20 22.67 -28.28
N THR A 787 -1.49 23.70 -29.08
CA THR A 787 -1.41 25.13 -28.68
C THR A 787 -2.77 25.77 -28.84
N ASN A 788 -2.98 26.96 -28.25
CA ASN A 788 -4.31 27.59 -28.11
C ASN A 788 -5.13 27.69 -29.41
N ASN A 789 -4.51 27.66 -30.61
CA ASN A 789 -5.22 27.69 -31.90
C ASN A 789 -4.84 26.58 -32.91
N CYS A 790 -4.03 25.55 -32.57
CA CYS A 790 -3.63 24.48 -33.51
C CYS A 790 -3.15 23.18 -32.83
N ILE A 791 -3.37 22.03 -33.49
CA ILE A 791 -2.88 20.69 -33.11
C ILE A 791 -1.77 20.25 -34.10
N TYR A 792 -0.61 19.82 -33.61
CA TYR A 792 0.53 19.33 -34.40
C TYR A 792 0.83 17.85 -34.07
N LEU A 793 1.09 17.02 -35.08
CA LEU A 793 1.57 15.64 -34.94
C LEU A 793 3.11 15.62 -35.08
N LEU A 794 3.81 14.95 -34.16
CA LEU A 794 5.28 15.00 -34.05
C LEU A 794 6.00 13.68 -34.37
N ASP A 795 5.34 12.68 -34.95
CA ASP A 795 5.99 11.41 -35.28
C ASP A 795 6.14 11.17 -36.79
N PHE A 796 7.39 11.08 -37.25
CA PHE A 796 7.74 10.86 -38.65
C PHE A 796 7.37 9.45 -39.14
N GLN A 797 7.25 8.47 -38.22
CA GLN A 797 6.93 7.08 -38.59
C GLN A 797 5.44 6.79 -38.75
N TYR A 798 4.54 7.64 -38.24
CA TYR A 798 3.08 7.41 -38.32
C TYR A 798 2.37 8.31 -39.35
N ALA A 799 2.95 9.47 -39.71
CA ALA A 799 2.35 10.38 -40.68
C ALA A 799 2.26 9.82 -42.11
N ALA A 800 3.00 8.75 -42.42
CA ALA A 800 2.95 8.06 -43.72
C ALA A 800 1.72 7.14 -43.89
N LYS A 801 0.93 6.88 -42.83
CA LYS A 801 -0.33 6.12 -42.92
C LYS A 801 -1.51 7.02 -42.54
N SER A 802 -2.27 7.42 -43.56
CA SER A 802 -3.52 8.18 -43.43
C SER A 802 -4.49 7.54 -42.43
N LEU A 803 -4.81 8.25 -41.34
CA LEU A 803 -5.83 7.86 -40.37
C LEU A 803 -7.25 8.07 -40.97
N PRO A 804 -8.18 7.10 -40.89
CA PRO A 804 -9.52 7.24 -41.48
C PRO A 804 -10.43 8.20 -40.68
N GLU A 805 -11.33 8.91 -41.37
CA GLU A 805 -12.22 9.97 -40.82
C GLU A 805 -13.07 9.56 -39.59
N TYR A 806 -13.33 8.27 -39.37
CA TYR A 806 -14.22 7.80 -38.30
C TYR A 806 -13.62 7.96 -36.89
N GLU A 807 -12.29 7.88 -36.73
CA GLU A 807 -11.65 8.00 -35.41
C GLU A 807 -11.64 9.44 -34.90
N LEU A 808 -11.51 10.41 -35.81
CA LEU A 808 -11.59 11.84 -35.49
C LEU A 808 -13.00 12.19 -34.97
N ALA A 809 -14.06 11.68 -35.62
CA ALA A 809 -15.44 11.91 -35.18
C ALA A 809 -15.72 11.36 -33.77
N GLY A 810 -15.06 10.26 -33.37
CA GLY A 810 -15.15 9.68 -32.03
C GLY A 810 -14.50 10.57 -30.95
N ILE A 811 -13.33 11.15 -31.24
CA ILE A 811 -12.62 12.08 -30.35
C ILE A 811 -13.46 13.37 -30.14
N TRP A 812 -14.09 13.88 -31.21
CA TRP A 812 -14.94 15.07 -31.14
C TRP A 812 -16.20 14.89 -30.29
N ARG A 813 -16.87 13.72 -30.37
CA ARG A 813 -18.02 13.41 -29.50
C ARG A 813 -17.63 13.34 -28.03
N SER A 814 -16.44 12.81 -27.72
CA SER A 814 -15.93 12.71 -26.36
C SER A 814 -15.68 14.09 -25.73
N LEU A 815 -15.20 15.07 -26.51
CA LEU A 815 -14.92 16.42 -26.01
C LEU A 815 -16.19 17.26 -25.80
N SER A 816 -17.28 17.01 -26.54
CA SER A 816 -18.56 17.71 -26.36
C SER A 816 -19.35 17.25 -25.13
N ARG A 817 -19.23 15.97 -24.74
CA ARG A 817 -19.96 15.37 -23.59
C ARG A 817 -19.51 15.88 -22.23
N ASP A 818 -18.30 16.43 -22.12
CA ASP A 818 -17.72 16.95 -20.88
C ASP A 818 -18.09 18.41 -20.58
N GLY A 819 -18.91 19.07 -21.41
CA GLY A 819 -19.42 20.42 -21.16
C GLY A 819 -18.35 21.53 -21.08
N ARG A 820 -17.12 21.26 -21.55
CA ARG A 820 -15.97 22.17 -21.44
C ARG A 820 -15.82 23.18 -22.59
N LEU A 821 -16.71 23.18 -23.58
CA LEU A 821 -16.66 24.07 -24.74
C LEU A 821 -18.05 24.67 -24.98
N SER A 822 -18.13 25.98 -25.18
CA SER A 822 -19.40 26.66 -25.51
C SER A 822 -19.85 26.28 -26.91
N SER A 823 -21.15 26.25 -27.13
CA SER A 823 -21.77 26.00 -28.45
C SER A 823 -21.29 26.97 -29.53
N SER A 824 -20.92 28.21 -29.17
CA SER A 824 -20.33 29.20 -30.08
C SER A 824 -18.94 28.81 -30.61
N PHE A 825 -18.08 28.20 -29.78
CA PHE A 825 -16.73 27.78 -30.17
C PHE A 825 -16.75 26.58 -31.13
N LEU A 826 -17.74 25.69 -30.97
CA LEU A 826 -17.95 24.56 -31.89
C LEU A 826 -18.44 25.00 -33.28
N GLN A 827 -19.08 26.17 -33.37
CA GLN A 827 -19.61 26.71 -34.62
C GLN A 827 -18.54 27.49 -35.40
N GLU A 828 -17.62 28.17 -34.71
CA GLU A 828 -16.42 28.78 -35.32
C GLU A 828 -15.47 27.72 -35.90
N VAL A 829 -15.21 26.63 -35.16
CA VAL A 829 -14.27 25.58 -35.60
C VAL A 829 -14.82 24.74 -36.77
N LYS A 830 -16.15 24.58 -36.87
CA LYS A 830 -16.77 23.93 -38.05
C LYS A 830 -16.63 24.76 -39.32
N ASN A 831 -16.61 26.09 -39.19
CA ASN A 831 -16.50 27.01 -40.33
C ASN A 831 -15.04 27.25 -40.76
N GLU A 832 -14.05 26.91 -39.93
CA GLU A 832 -12.61 27.04 -40.23
C GLU A 832 -11.94 25.73 -40.73
N TYR A 833 -12.68 24.76 -41.27
CA TYR A 833 -12.09 23.67 -42.08
C TYR A 833 -11.68 24.16 -43.48
N CYS A 834 -10.81 25.17 -43.49
CA CYS A 834 -9.80 25.36 -44.52
C CYS A 834 -8.46 25.22 -43.81
N VAL A 835 -7.93 23.99 -43.80
CA VAL A 835 -6.55 23.71 -43.38
C VAL A 835 -5.64 24.64 -44.18
N ASN A 836 -5.15 25.68 -43.50
CA ASN A 836 -4.36 26.73 -44.11
C ASN A 836 -3.05 26.10 -44.62
N LYS A 837 -2.94 25.88 -45.94
CA LYS A 837 -1.81 25.23 -46.64
C LYS A 837 -0.43 25.77 -46.21
N LEU A 838 -0.37 27.00 -45.69
CA LEU A 838 0.82 27.69 -45.17
C LEU A 838 1.48 27.04 -43.94
N SER A 839 0.72 26.35 -43.06
CA SER A 839 1.28 25.79 -41.82
C SER A 839 2.11 24.53 -42.07
N LEU A 840 1.70 23.73 -43.05
CA LEU A 840 2.41 22.52 -43.48
C LEU A 840 3.73 22.88 -44.17
N THR A 841 3.74 23.93 -44.99
CA THR A 841 4.96 24.43 -45.66
C THR A 841 5.98 24.93 -44.64
N ARG A 842 5.56 25.72 -43.62
CA ARG A 842 6.46 26.18 -42.56
C ARG A 842 7.09 25.03 -41.75
N PHE A 843 6.36 23.93 -41.57
CA PHE A 843 6.87 22.76 -40.85
C PHE A 843 7.89 21.97 -41.68
N LYS A 844 7.63 21.75 -42.98
CA LYS A 844 8.58 21.13 -43.92
C LYS A 844 9.88 21.95 -44.03
N LEU A 845 9.78 23.28 -44.03
CA LEU A 845 10.91 24.19 -44.13
C LEU A 845 11.81 24.22 -42.89
N MET A 846 11.23 24.17 -41.69
CA MET A 846 12.01 24.01 -40.46
C MET A 846 12.74 22.66 -40.45
N SER A 847 12.11 21.59 -40.96
CA SER A 847 12.73 20.26 -41.06
C SER A 847 13.97 20.28 -41.97
N ILE A 848 13.87 20.94 -43.13
CA ILE A 848 14.99 21.09 -44.08
C ILE A 848 16.12 21.94 -43.45
N TYR A 849 15.78 23.03 -42.76
CA TYR A 849 16.77 23.87 -42.07
C TYR A 849 17.56 23.11 -40.99
N TYR A 850 16.90 22.24 -40.21
CA TYR A 850 17.58 21.39 -39.23
C TYR A 850 18.44 20.30 -39.89
N ALA A 851 18.02 19.75 -41.03
CA ALA A 851 18.82 18.79 -41.80
C ALA A 851 20.10 19.44 -42.36
N VAL A 852 19.99 20.66 -42.89
CA VAL A 852 21.14 21.45 -43.39
C VAL A 852 22.11 21.80 -42.25
N LEU A 853 21.60 22.19 -41.08
CA LEU A 853 22.45 22.48 -39.92
C LEU A 853 23.14 21.23 -39.35
N GLY A 854 22.46 20.09 -39.33
CA GLY A 854 23.02 18.80 -38.87
C GLY A 854 24.18 18.30 -39.73
N LEU A 855 24.25 18.70 -41.00
CA LEU A 855 25.33 18.35 -41.93
C LEU A 855 26.58 19.22 -41.76
N THR A 856 26.44 20.44 -41.19
CA THR A 856 27.56 21.37 -40.98
C THR A 856 28.38 21.14 -39.70
N ASP A 857 27.94 20.25 -38.80
CA ASP A 857 28.55 20.05 -37.47
C ASP A 857 29.47 18.80 -37.38
N SER A 858 29.87 18.21 -38.51
CA SER A 858 30.77 17.04 -38.53
C SER A 858 32.00 17.28 -39.42
N ARG A 859 33.20 17.03 -38.87
CA ARG A 859 34.52 17.33 -39.46
C ARG A 859 34.92 16.43 -40.65
N HIS A 860 33.98 15.87 -41.40
CA HIS A 860 34.25 15.02 -42.56
C HIS A 860 33.35 15.43 -43.73
N THR A 861 33.84 16.36 -44.55
CA THR A 861 33.05 17.09 -45.55
C THR A 861 33.11 16.54 -46.97
N GLU A 862 33.92 15.52 -47.30
CA GLU A 862 34.07 15.10 -48.71
C GLU A 862 33.22 13.89 -49.12
N GLY A 863 32.73 13.07 -48.17
CA GLY A 863 31.97 11.86 -48.49
C GLY A 863 30.45 12.02 -48.66
N ARG A 864 29.89 13.22 -48.47
CA ARG A 864 28.42 13.45 -48.38
C ARG A 864 27.86 14.55 -49.29
N LEU A 865 28.59 14.91 -50.34
CA LEU A 865 28.06 15.82 -51.37
C LEU A 865 26.93 15.17 -52.21
N ASN A 866 26.97 13.84 -52.39
CA ASN A 866 25.91 13.11 -53.09
C ASN A 866 24.61 13.06 -52.29
N ASP A 867 24.69 12.92 -50.96
CA ASP A 867 23.51 13.00 -50.07
C ASP A 867 22.85 14.40 -50.12
N PHE A 868 23.63 15.44 -50.39
CA PHE A 868 23.13 16.82 -50.49
C PHE A 868 22.33 17.07 -51.77
N GLN A 869 22.75 16.47 -52.90
CA GLN A 869 21.98 16.51 -54.14
C GLN A 869 20.67 15.73 -54.02
N ASP A 870 20.67 14.58 -53.33
CA ASP A 870 19.45 13.79 -53.11
C ASP A 870 18.43 14.49 -52.20
N VAL A 871 18.88 15.23 -51.18
CA VAL A 871 18.00 16.02 -50.31
C VAL A 871 17.42 17.23 -51.04
N ILE A 872 18.21 17.90 -51.90
CA ILE A 872 17.72 19.01 -52.74
C ILE A 872 16.77 18.47 -53.83
N TRP A 873 17.06 17.31 -54.41
CA TRP A 873 16.19 16.66 -55.39
C TRP A 873 14.83 16.27 -54.78
N GLN A 874 14.83 15.68 -53.58
CA GLN A 874 13.61 15.38 -52.83
C GLN A 874 12.85 16.65 -52.39
N ALA A 875 13.55 17.75 -52.08
CA ALA A 875 12.92 19.01 -51.69
C ALA A 875 12.29 19.76 -52.88
N ASN A 876 12.83 19.61 -54.10
CA ASN A 876 12.28 20.23 -55.32
C ASN A 876 11.07 19.46 -55.91
N HIS A 877 10.86 18.19 -55.53
CA HIS A 877 9.70 17.40 -55.94
C HIS A 877 8.49 17.49 -54.97
N ILE A 878 8.66 18.16 -53.82
CA ILE A 878 7.63 18.38 -52.79
C ILE A 878 7.13 19.82 -52.83
#